data_AF-A0A0Q7KM97-F1
#
_entry.id   AF-A0A0Q7KM97-F1
#
_cell.length_a   1.000
_cell.length_b   1.000
_cell.length_c   1.000
_cell.angle_alpha   90.00
_cell.angle_beta   90.00
_cell.angle_gamma   90.00
#
_symmetry.space_group_name_H-M   'P 1'
#
loop_
_entity.id
_entity.type
_entity.pdbx_description
1 polymer ?
#
loop_
_entity_poly.entity_id
_entity_poly.type
_entity_poly.pdbx_seq_one_letter_code
_entity_poly.pdbx_strand_id
1 'polypeptide(L)'
;MTGLALAATCVLSSTSVAASAVEPSSGTTSTPTPAPGRGPSTATTVEPLSKAQVVKRAAETAVAGDPISMPTSYPYQPNLKVYRDNADDAAHSAELIGHPEIAPKLLDLMAESDRVSAQVVGQSTEGRDLYLVTVTAPESEAETAQQAAWKDEMKSDPVAAAQDAALLRDYKTPVWISNNIHGNEWEGTDAAMKYIDYLATAPLSEVRSILENNRLYFSPSLNPDGRTNATRATALGLDPNRDMITNTTPETKSFIRQAQAIQPIYAADFHGYTSVLQMEPTGPPHGSNYEYDLVMPHNYALALKVEKDVVDAAIPGNTYRNITTGAIVSENTSADTAHIKIPYRDTPDGWDDFPPIFTAQYASFFGAAAATVELPKTRNGTPSGRQSPANAVINSAVAYQTMTSIVDYMNTAGTAKDMIKNQIETFRRGVAGEPKDNLTVSKVGSVPGPTQWRSLWDVADDQEKITLPRAYVIPVGDGQRSASDAGRLVQQLLTHDVEVGTLAADTTVGGTTYPKGSYVVDMHQPLRGLANALLDLGEDISAKVPSMYDISAWSYAYTWGATVDKVGLTTDAPFGTVSPITAPASNVSTPAKAGYLTFDVAGVADYQALNALLEDDEQVSMLADGSAVVGPESYDAAKEVASTFDIDLDVATKADLDALDDAGTKALADLTIGYVGTQDDKLSLQQLGFDDLVPLTAASLAADPTLLKGVDVLWVGSTFNPTSAQAAARTAVQAFVDAGGSIVGRSNAGFNAAVSFGLMSGTVVNGNSSGNGIVDVDTPAGSALAPYAQDSAFIYPAFSFTGLGEGVRTEQTYAAKPFLAGHWRGTTETNGPATAAGKASVVSYVKPTTGAKSMVFGTSVFFRTHPKGGMSQAARGLFWAGPTGDAVVAPGGSGVSITSVSPVTYPASASVTVAASDASGASLDGTVELTAGGTVVASGATSGGKATLTVPGLTPGTTSVVATFTPSSARFTASTSAPAAISVAKASPRLTLKAKKWKVAKKARVTVSLSVPGVPTGGSVVVTDKGRTVKTIYVKAGSSRTVTLKLKKGTHQLRATFSGNGLVAPGTTKAVKVRIR
;
A
#
# COMPACT_ATOMS: atom_id res chain seq x y z
N MET A 1 -48.60 26.67 7.88
CA MET A 1 -49.24 25.81 8.91
C MET A 1 -48.54 24.46 8.85
N THR A 2 -48.14 23.97 10.01
CA THR A 2 -47.38 22.75 10.32
C THR A 2 -47.66 21.55 9.41
N GLY A 3 -46.69 21.19 8.56
CA GLY A 3 -46.65 19.91 7.84
C GLY A 3 -45.53 19.06 8.41
N LEU A 4 -45.88 17.93 9.03
CA LEU A 4 -44.94 16.93 9.53
C LEU A 4 -44.10 16.40 8.37
N ALA A 5 -42.78 16.58 8.44
CA ALA A 5 -41.84 15.83 7.62
C ALA A 5 -41.76 14.39 8.14
N LEU A 6 -42.30 13.44 7.39
CA LEU A 6 -42.05 12.01 7.60
C LEU A 6 -40.67 11.70 7.01
N ALA A 7 -39.63 11.83 7.82
CA ALA A 7 -38.31 11.32 7.47
C ALA A 7 -38.38 9.79 7.45
N ALA A 8 -38.27 9.19 6.26
CA ALA A 8 -38.07 7.75 6.12
C ALA A 8 -36.67 7.40 6.64
N THR A 9 -36.59 7.07 7.93
CA THR A 9 -35.36 6.61 8.58
C THR A 9 -35.08 5.19 8.09
N CYS A 10 -34.19 5.02 7.11
CA CYS A 10 -33.54 3.73 6.90
C CYS A 10 -32.59 3.51 8.08
N VAL A 11 -33.10 2.84 9.11
CA VAL A 11 -32.30 2.39 10.26
C VAL A 11 -31.30 1.37 9.75
N LEU A 12 -30.04 1.78 9.66
CA LEU A 12 -28.88 0.88 9.62
C LEU A 12 -28.81 0.17 10.99
N SER A 13 -29.56 -0.91 11.13
CA SER A 13 -29.39 -1.83 12.25
C SER A 13 -28.26 -2.78 11.91
N SER A 14 -27.08 -2.53 12.48
CA SER A 14 -26.02 -3.52 12.65
C SER A 14 -26.48 -4.59 13.65
N THR A 15 -27.34 -5.50 13.20
CA THR A 15 -27.67 -6.69 13.99
C THR A 15 -26.59 -7.74 13.75
N SER A 16 -25.77 -7.98 14.77
CA SER A 16 -24.89 -9.12 14.88
C SER A 16 -25.72 -10.41 14.83
N VAL A 17 -25.83 -11.03 13.66
CA VAL A 17 -26.37 -12.40 13.55
C VAL A 17 -25.23 -13.36 13.86
N ALA A 18 -25.26 -13.91 15.06
CA ALA A 18 -24.44 -15.08 15.39
C ALA A 18 -24.93 -16.25 14.51
N ALA A 19 -24.09 -16.69 13.57
CA ALA A 19 -24.32 -17.91 12.82
C ALA A 19 -24.21 -19.11 13.78
N SER A 20 -25.33 -19.72 14.18
CA SER A 20 -25.29 -20.98 14.92
C SER A 20 -25.12 -22.13 13.93
N ALA A 21 -23.96 -22.79 13.99
CA ALA A 21 -23.75 -24.08 13.34
C ALA A 21 -24.68 -25.11 14.01
N VAL A 22 -25.60 -25.68 13.23
CA VAL A 22 -26.35 -26.88 13.63
C VAL A 22 -25.66 -28.06 12.98
N GLU A 23 -25.08 -28.95 13.79
CA GLU A 23 -24.51 -30.22 13.33
C GLU A 23 -25.60 -31.11 12.71
N PRO A 24 -25.37 -31.74 11.54
CA PRO A 24 -26.29 -32.70 10.99
C PRO A 24 -26.07 -34.08 11.62
N SER A 25 -27.15 -34.64 12.16
CA SER A 25 -27.22 -36.00 12.68
C SER A 25 -26.97 -37.05 11.60
N SER A 26 -26.17 -38.06 11.93
CA SER A 26 -25.89 -39.25 11.12
C SER A 26 -27.14 -40.10 10.84
N GLY A 27 -27.47 -40.29 9.57
CA GLY A 27 -28.47 -41.25 9.10
C GLY A 27 -27.96 -42.01 7.87
N THR A 28 -27.53 -43.25 8.09
CA THR A 28 -27.16 -44.23 7.07
C THR A 28 -28.37 -44.72 6.27
N THR A 29 -28.27 -44.86 4.94
CA THR A 29 -28.76 -46.06 4.20
C THR A 29 -28.32 -46.12 2.73
N SER A 30 -27.57 -47.18 2.44
CA SER A 30 -27.43 -48.02 1.23
C SER A 30 -27.53 -47.46 -0.21
N THR A 31 -26.40 -47.59 -0.90
CA THR A 31 -26.15 -47.61 -2.35
C THR A 31 -26.63 -48.89 -3.06
N PRO A 32 -26.76 -48.86 -4.40
CA PRO A 32 -26.27 -49.94 -5.26
C PRO A 32 -25.23 -49.45 -6.29
N THR A 33 -24.30 -50.36 -6.63
CA THR A 33 -23.07 -50.16 -7.43
C THR A 33 -23.25 -50.67 -8.88
N PRO A 34 -22.48 -50.17 -9.88
CA PRO A 34 -22.88 -50.07 -11.30
C PRO A 34 -22.24 -51.12 -12.24
N ALA A 35 -22.62 -51.09 -13.52
CA ALA A 35 -21.92 -51.75 -14.62
C ALA A 35 -21.02 -50.76 -15.41
N PRO A 36 -19.85 -51.18 -15.94
CA PRO A 36 -18.77 -50.28 -16.33
C PRO A 36 -18.70 -50.01 -17.84
N GLY A 37 -18.36 -48.76 -18.20
CA GLY A 37 -17.88 -48.45 -19.55
C GLY A 37 -17.93 -46.96 -19.89
N ARG A 38 -16.75 -46.31 -19.83
CA ARG A 38 -16.39 -44.89 -20.10
C ARG A 38 -16.44 -43.99 -18.86
N GLY A 39 -15.25 -43.59 -18.44
CA GLY A 39 -14.96 -43.04 -17.12
C GLY A 39 -15.24 -41.55 -16.97
N PRO A 40 -15.40 -41.08 -15.71
CA PRO A 40 -15.50 -39.68 -15.38
C PRO A 40 -14.11 -39.06 -15.36
N SER A 41 -13.72 -38.33 -16.40
CA SER A 41 -12.56 -37.43 -16.32
C SER A 41 -13.03 -36.10 -15.73
N THR A 42 -13.04 -36.07 -14.40
CA THR A 42 -12.58 -34.97 -13.54
C THR A 42 -12.73 -33.54 -14.09
N ALA A 43 -13.87 -32.91 -13.79
CA ALA A 43 -13.82 -31.52 -13.36
C ALA A 43 -13.00 -31.48 -12.06
N THR A 44 -11.91 -30.72 -12.02
CA THR A 44 -11.19 -30.46 -10.77
C THR A 44 -12.13 -29.67 -9.85
N THR A 45 -12.60 -30.36 -8.81
CA THR A 45 -13.29 -29.81 -7.65
C THR A 45 -12.49 -28.67 -7.04
N VAL A 46 -13.10 -27.50 -6.93
CA VAL A 46 -12.62 -26.42 -6.07
C VAL A 46 -13.61 -26.34 -4.91
N GLU A 47 -13.15 -26.72 -3.72
CA GLU A 47 -13.90 -26.48 -2.47
C GLU A 47 -14.10 -24.97 -2.26
N PRO A 48 -15.20 -24.53 -1.64
CA PRO A 48 -15.33 -23.15 -1.18
C PRO A 48 -14.14 -22.79 -0.31
N LEU A 49 -13.52 -21.64 -0.58
CA LEU A 49 -12.40 -21.15 0.22
C LEU A 49 -12.91 -20.83 1.63
N SER A 50 -12.14 -21.22 2.65
CA SER A 50 -12.38 -20.70 4.00
C SER A 50 -12.25 -19.17 4.00
N LYS A 51 -12.93 -18.45 4.91
CA LYS A 51 -12.81 -16.98 4.98
C LYS A 51 -11.37 -16.47 5.04
N ALA A 52 -10.44 -17.24 5.63
CA ALA A 52 -9.02 -16.90 5.64
C ALA A 52 -8.38 -17.08 4.24
N GLN A 53 -8.74 -18.14 3.52
CA GLN A 53 -8.32 -18.36 2.13
C GLN A 53 -8.96 -17.35 1.16
N VAL A 54 -10.18 -16.86 1.43
CA VAL A 54 -10.85 -15.80 0.68
C VAL A 54 -10.09 -14.48 0.81
N VAL A 55 -9.73 -14.09 2.03
CA VAL A 55 -8.92 -12.88 2.28
C VAL A 55 -7.54 -12.99 1.64
N LYS A 56 -6.87 -14.14 1.79
CA LYS A 56 -5.56 -14.39 1.16
C LYS A 56 -5.65 -14.34 -0.37
N ARG A 57 -6.67 -14.97 -0.98
CA ARG A 57 -6.86 -14.89 -2.44
C ARG A 57 -7.23 -13.51 -2.94
N ALA A 58 -8.07 -12.76 -2.23
CA ALA A 58 -8.41 -11.38 -2.61
C ALA A 58 -7.16 -10.48 -2.61
N ALA A 59 -6.20 -10.75 -1.73
CA ALA A 59 -4.89 -10.09 -1.72
C ALA A 59 -3.95 -10.59 -2.85
N GLU A 60 -4.08 -11.84 -3.31
CA GLU A 60 -3.22 -12.49 -4.32
C GLU A 60 -3.78 -12.46 -5.76
N THR A 61 -5.02 -12.05 -6.00
CA THR A 61 -5.66 -12.15 -7.32
C THR A 61 -5.05 -11.20 -8.35
N ALA A 62 -4.04 -11.69 -9.07
CA ALA A 62 -3.42 -11.06 -10.25
C ALA A 62 -4.37 -10.81 -11.44
N VAL A 63 -5.68 -11.08 -11.32
CA VAL A 63 -6.69 -10.91 -12.38
C VAL A 63 -7.56 -9.67 -12.14
N ALA A 64 -7.62 -9.17 -10.90
CA ALA A 64 -8.49 -8.05 -10.54
C ALA A 64 -7.71 -6.73 -10.52
N GLY A 65 -7.91 -5.91 -11.55
CA GLY A 65 -7.28 -4.60 -11.67
C GLY A 65 -6.34 -4.43 -12.86
N ASP A 66 -6.11 -5.47 -13.64
CA ASP A 66 -5.39 -5.38 -14.93
C ASP A 66 -6.28 -4.79 -16.03
N PRO A 67 -5.72 -4.06 -17.02
CA PRO A 67 -6.47 -3.64 -18.19
C PRO A 67 -7.13 -4.82 -18.92
N ILE A 68 -8.41 -4.68 -19.27
CA ILE A 68 -9.15 -5.72 -19.99
C ILE A 68 -8.74 -5.72 -21.46
N SER A 69 -8.26 -6.86 -21.95
CA SER A 69 -8.01 -7.08 -23.37
C SER A 69 -9.33 -7.40 -24.08
N MET A 70 -9.89 -6.42 -24.79
CA MET A 70 -11.12 -6.60 -25.57
C MET A 70 -10.88 -7.51 -26.79
N PRO A 71 -11.90 -8.23 -27.28
CA PRO A 71 -11.75 -9.15 -28.41
C PRO A 71 -11.38 -8.43 -29.70
N THR A 72 -10.62 -9.12 -30.56
CA THR A 72 -10.20 -8.59 -31.87
C THR A 72 -11.27 -8.70 -32.94
N SER A 73 -12.33 -9.48 -32.72
CA SER A 73 -13.48 -9.65 -33.62
C SER A 73 -14.71 -10.07 -32.82
N TYR A 74 -15.90 -9.90 -33.40
CA TYR A 74 -17.15 -10.41 -32.82
C TYR A 74 -17.87 -11.36 -33.79
N PRO A 75 -18.36 -12.52 -33.33
CA PRO A 75 -18.43 -12.93 -31.94
C PRO A 75 -17.11 -13.48 -31.38
N TYR A 76 -16.89 -13.31 -30.08
CA TYR A 76 -15.82 -13.94 -29.30
C TYR A 76 -16.43 -14.94 -28.32
N GLN A 77 -16.23 -16.23 -28.60
CA GLN A 77 -16.94 -17.33 -27.94
C GLN A 77 -15.95 -18.32 -27.31
N PRO A 78 -15.32 -17.94 -26.18
CA PRO A 78 -14.40 -18.82 -25.49
C PRO A 78 -15.17 -19.94 -24.76
N ASN A 79 -14.46 -21.00 -24.38
CA ASN A 79 -14.98 -21.90 -23.36
C ASN A 79 -15.05 -21.15 -22.02
N LEU A 80 -16.18 -21.23 -21.33
CA LEU A 80 -16.37 -20.65 -20.00
C LEU A 80 -16.22 -21.73 -18.94
N LYS A 81 -15.66 -21.37 -17.79
CA LYS A 81 -15.63 -22.25 -16.62
C LYS A 81 -17.06 -22.45 -16.11
N VAL A 82 -17.47 -23.71 -16.01
CA VAL A 82 -18.76 -24.08 -15.41
C VAL A 82 -18.53 -24.34 -13.93
N TYR A 83 -19.31 -23.67 -13.10
CA TYR A 83 -19.28 -23.86 -11.65
C TYR A 83 -20.26 -24.97 -11.24
N ARG A 84 -19.94 -25.68 -10.16
CA ARG A 84 -20.83 -26.72 -9.62
C ARG A 84 -22.11 -26.04 -9.13
N ASP A 85 -23.24 -26.71 -9.39
CA ASP A 85 -24.52 -26.29 -8.83
C ASP A 85 -24.46 -26.19 -7.29
N ASN A 86 -25.06 -25.13 -6.77
CA ASN A 86 -25.12 -24.82 -5.36
C ASN A 86 -26.58 -24.78 -4.93
N ALA A 87 -27.07 -25.88 -4.35
CA ALA A 87 -28.45 -25.98 -3.88
C ALA A 87 -28.83 -24.94 -2.79
N ASP A 88 -27.83 -24.34 -2.14
CA ASP A 88 -28.01 -23.30 -1.12
C ASP A 88 -27.91 -21.87 -1.69
N ASP A 89 -27.74 -21.70 -3.01
CA ASP A 89 -27.71 -20.38 -3.66
C ASP A 89 -29.01 -19.64 -3.35
N ALA A 90 -28.87 -18.47 -2.71
CA ALA A 90 -30.02 -17.72 -2.23
C ALA A 90 -30.93 -17.24 -3.37
N ALA A 91 -30.42 -17.09 -4.60
CA ALA A 91 -31.22 -16.71 -5.77
C ALA A 91 -32.33 -17.74 -6.07
N HIS A 92 -32.08 -19.04 -5.81
CA HIS A 92 -33.06 -20.11 -6.07
C HIS A 92 -34.32 -19.99 -5.21
N SER A 93 -34.24 -19.35 -4.04
CA SER A 93 -35.42 -19.13 -3.19
C SER A 93 -36.47 -18.21 -3.83
N ALA A 94 -36.08 -17.43 -4.83
CA ALA A 94 -36.95 -16.57 -5.62
C ALA A 94 -37.17 -17.12 -7.04
N GLU A 95 -36.76 -18.36 -7.32
CA GLU A 95 -36.79 -18.99 -8.65
C GLU A 95 -35.99 -18.20 -9.72
N LEU A 96 -34.89 -17.56 -9.29
CA LEU A 96 -34.00 -16.78 -10.14
C LEU A 96 -32.72 -17.55 -10.50
N ILE A 97 -32.03 -17.13 -11.56
CA ILE A 97 -30.78 -17.73 -12.06
C ILE A 97 -29.67 -17.63 -11.01
N GLY A 98 -29.14 -18.77 -10.54
CA GLY A 98 -27.94 -18.82 -9.71
C GLY A 98 -26.68 -18.47 -10.51
N HIS A 99 -25.61 -18.04 -9.83
CA HIS A 99 -24.34 -17.74 -10.54
C HIS A 99 -23.81 -18.94 -11.36
N PRO A 100 -23.83 -20.19 -10.84
CA PRO A 100 -23.37 -21.36 -11.59
C PRO A 100 -24.13 -21.62 -12.90
N GLU A 101 -25.34 -21.09 -13.04
CA GLU A 101 -26.20 -21.28 -14.22
C GLU A 101 -25.94 -20.26 -15.34
N ILE A 102 -25.22 -19.15 -15.06
CA ILE A 102 -24.95 -18.09 -16.05
C ILE A 102 -24.07 -18.63 -17.19
N ALA A 103 -22.93 -19.25 -16.86
CA ALA A 103 -22.00 -19.74 -17.88
C ALA A 103 -22.60 -20.81 -18.81
N PRO A 104 -23.31 -21.84 -18.31
CA PRO A 104 -24.03 -22.78 -19.17
C PRO A 104 -24.99 -22.10 -20.15
N LYS A 105 -25.81 -21.14 -19.68
CA LYS A 105 -26.74 -20.41 -20.55
C LYS A 105 -26.03 -19.59 -21.61
N LEU A 106 -24.91 -18.95 -21.27
CA LEU A 106 -24.11 -18.21 -22.25
C LEU A 106 -23.47 -19.15 -23.28
N LEU A 107 -22.99 -20.32 -22.87
CA LEU A 107 -22.44 -21.32 -23.80
C LEU A 107 -23.49 -21.82 -24.79
N ASP A 108 -24.72 -22.07 -24.34
CA ASP A 108 -25.83 -22.45 -25.20
C ASP A 108 -26.15 -21.34 -26.22
N LEU A 109 -26.27 -20.09 -25.76
CA LEU A 109 -26.53 -18.94 -26.63
C LEU A 109 -25.41 -18.67 -27.64
N MET A 110 -24.14 -18.84 -27.25
CA MET A 110 -23.00 -18.73 -28.16
C MET A 110 -22.99 -19.84 -29.20
N ALA A 111 -23.42 -21.05 -28.85
CA ALA A 111 -23.51 -22.16 -29.79
C ALA A 111 -24.63 -21.97 -30.83
N GLU A 112 -25.70 -21.28 -30.46
CA GLU A 112 -26.88 -21.07 -31.31
C GLU A 112 -26.85 -19.77 -32.12
N SER A 113 -26.04 -18.78 -31.72
CA SER A 113 -26.04 -17.43 -32.31
C SER A 113 -24.63 -16.87 -32.53
N ASP A 114 -24.41 -16.24 -33.69
CA ASP A 114 -23.19 -15.50 -34.03
C ASP A 114 -23.17 -14.06 -33.50
N ARG A 115 -24.17 -13.69 -32.68
CA ARG A 115 -24.36 -12.34 -32.15
C ARG A 115 -23.82 -12.17 -30.73
N VAL A 116 -23.63 -13.28 -30.02
CA VAL A 116 -23.30 -13.30 -28.59
C VAL A 116 -21.83 -13.62 -28.39
N SER A 117 -21.18 -12.80 -27.57
CA SER A 117 -19.81 -12.98 -27.10
C SER A 117 -19.78 -12.94 -25.58
N ALA A 118 -18.84 -13.66 -24.97
CA ALA A 118 -18.66 -13.63 -23.52
C ALA A 118 -17.16 -13.54 -23.18
N GLN A 119 -16.86 -12.79 -22.13
CA GLN A 119 -15.52 -12.66 -21.56
C GLN A 119 -15.57 -12.82 -20.05
N VAL A 120 -14.53 -13.43 -19.48
CA VAL A 120 -14.26 -13.35 -18.03
C VAL A 120 -13.37 -12.14 -17.82
N VAL A 121 -13.89 -11.13 -17.11
CA VAL A 121 -13.27 -9.81 -16.92
C VAL A 121 -12.78 -9.56 -15.49
N GLY A 122 -12.72 -10.62 -14.70
CA GLY A 122 -12.30 -10.59 -13.32
C GLY A 122 -12.82 -11.81 -12.56
N GLN A 123 -12.45 -11.90 -11.30
CA GLN A 123 -13.03 -12.84 -10.34
C GLN A 123 -13.43 -12.08 -9.08
N SER A 124 -14.52 -12.51 -8.45
CA SER A 124 -14.94 -12.03 -7.14
C SER A 124 -13.96 -12.41 -6.04
N THR A 125 -14.19 -11.89 -4.85
CA THR A 125 -13.40 -12.17 -3.65
C THR A 125 -13.28 -13.68 -3.36
N GLU A 126 -14.36 -14.46 -3.55
CA GLU A 126 -14.38 -15.92 -3.37
C GLU A 126 -14.00 -16.69 -4.66
N GLY A 127 -13.59 -16.00 -5.72
CA GLY A 127 -13.06 -16.60 -6.95
C GLY A 127 -14.11 -17.05 -7.97
N ARG A 128 -15.31 -16.44 -7.97
CA ARG A 128 -16.35 -16.64 -9.00
C ARG A 128 -16.08 -15.70 -10.16
N ASP A 129 -16.26 -16.19 -11.39
CA ASP A 129 -16.00 -15.37 -12.58
C ASP A 129 -16.99 -14.20 -12.68
N LEU A 130 -16.45 -13.03 -13.02
CA LEU A 130 -17.20 -11.84 -13.43
C LEU A 130 -17.27 -11.84 -14.96
N TYR A 131 -18.49 -11.83 -15.51
CA TYR A 131 -18.71 -11.92 -16.96
C TYR A 131 -19.04 -10.56 -17.58
N LEU A 132 -18.47 -10.30 -18.75
CA LEU A 132 -18.92 -9.26 -19.68
C LEU A 132 -19.44 -9.94 -20.95
N VAL A 133 -20.72 -9.74 -21.23
CA VAL A 133 -21.40 -10.28 -22.41
C VAL A 133 -21.57 -9.17 -23.43
N THR A 134 -21.10 -9.38 -24.66
CA THR A 134 -21.28 -8.43 -25.76
C THR A 134 -22.24 -9.00 -26.79
N VAL A 135 -23.28 -8.24 -27.12
CA VAL A 135 -24.27 -8.59 -28.15
C VAL A 135 -24.24 -7.54 -29.25
N THR A 136 -23.85 -7.94 -30.45
CA THR A 136 -23.66 -7.06 -31.62
C THR A 136 -23.85 -7.86 -32.91
N ALA A 137 -24.08 -7.19 -34.05
CA ALA A 137 -23.95 -7.85 -35.34
C ALA A 137 -22.48 -8.30 -35.54
N PRO A 138 -22.21 -9.45 -36.19
CA PRO A 138 -20.86 -9.94 -36.40
C PRO A 138 -19.93 -8.87 -37.00
N GLU A 139 -18.68 -8.86 -36.55
CA GLU A 139 -17.65 -7.93 -36.97
C GLU A 139 -16.34 -8.67 -37.23
N SER A 140 -15.77 -8.42 -38.40
CA SER A 140 -14.43 -8.86 -38.75
C SER A 140 -13.35 -8.15 -37.91
N GLU A 141 -12.14 -8.69 -37.93
CA GLU A 141 -10.99 -8.08 -37.24
C GLU A 141 -10.75 -6.62 -37.65
N ALA A 142 -10.94 -6.30 -38.95
CA ALA A 142 -10.76 -4.95 -39.46
C ALA A 142 -11.86 -3.99 -38.95
N GLU A 143 -13.11 -4.45 -38.90
CA GLU A 143 -14.22 -3.64 -38.38
C GLU A 143 -14.05 -3.40 -36.88
N THR A 144 -13.71 -4.43 -36.11
CA THR A 144 -13.49 -4.30 -34.67
C THR A 144 -12.30 -3.41 -34.35
N ALA A 145 -11.20 -3.53 -35.09
CA ALA A 145 -10.04 -2.64 -34.97
C ALA A 145 -10.37 -1.18 -35.31
N GLN A 146 -11.20 -0.92 -36.33
CA GLN A 146 -11.63 0.43 -36.67
C GLN A 146 -12.49 1.06 -35.57
N GLN A 147 -13.42 0.28 -34.99
CA GLN A 147 -14.23 0.76 -33.86
C GLN A 147 -13.36 1.06 -32.63
N ALA A 148 -12.34 0.24 -32.36
CA ALA A 148 -11.38 0.51 -31.28
C ALA A 148 -10.56 1.79 -31.56
N ALA A 149 -10.09 1.98 -32.79
CA ALA A 149 -9.38 3.20 -33.19
C ALA A 149 -10.24 4.46 -33.02
N TRP A 150 -11.52 4.41 -33.38
CA TRP A 150 -12.45 5.52 -33.14
C TRP A 150 -12.68 5.80 -31.66
N LYS A 151 -12.87 4.76 -30.82
CA LYS A 151 -12.97 4.92 -29.37
C LYS A 151 -11.75 5.66 -28.80
N ASP A 152 -10.55 5.25 -29.22
CA ASP A 152 -9.29 5.84 -28.76
C ASP A 152 -9.09 7.27 -29.31
N GLU A 153 -9.48 7.54 -30.57
CA GLU A 153 -9.44 8.88 -31.17
C GLU A 153 -10.36 9.85 -30.42
N MET A 154 -11.58 9.45 -30.06
CA MET A 154 -12.51 10.29 -29.28
C MET A 154 -11.88 10.80 -27.98
N LYS A 155 -11.08 9.98 -27.30
CA LYS A 155 -10.43 10.33 -26.04
C LYS A 155 -9.10 11.06 -26.23
N SER A 156 -8.25 10.57 -27.14
CA SER A 156 -6.86 11.05 -27.30
C SER A 156 -6.70 12.23 -28.26
N ASP A 157 -7.54 12.33 -29.29
CA ASP A 157 -7.62 13.47 -30.21
C ASP A 157 -9.08 13.86 -30.48
N PRO A 158 -9.79 14.39 -29.46
CA PRO A 158 -11.21 14.74 -29.59
C PRO A 158 -11.48 15.82 -30.66
N VAL A 159 -10.48 16.63 -31.03
CA VAL A 159 -10.62 17.63 -32.08
C VAL A 159 -10.69 16.97 -33.46
N ALA A 160 -9.85 15.97 -33.71
CA ALA A 160 -9.92 15.15 -34.92
C ALA A 160 -11.23 14.32 -34.95
N ALA A 161 -11.57 13.66 -33.84
CA ALA A 161 -12.79 12.84 -33.73
C ALA A 161 -14.06 13.64 -34.05
N ALA A 162 -14.15 14.90 -33.61
CA ALA A 162 -15.28 15.77 -33.89
C ALA A 162 -15.48 16.07 -35.39
N GLN A 163 -14.42 15.92 -36.20
CA GLN A 163 -14.40 16.18 -37.63
C GLN A 163 -14.46 14.90 -38.48
N ASP A 164 -14.28 13.71 -37.87
CA ASP A 164 -14.34 12.45 -38.59
C ASP A 164 -15.79 12.08 -38.96
N ALA A 165 -16.12 12.28 -40.23
CA ALA A 165 -17.42 11.96 -40.80
C ALA A 165 -17.71 10.44 -40.87
N ALA A 166 -16.68 9.59 -40.88
CA ALA A 166 -16.84 8.14 -40.85
C ALA A 166 -17.16 7.68 -39.42
N LEU A 167 -16.40 8.14 -38.41
CA LEU A 167 -16.72 7.93 -36.99
C LEU A 167 -18.17 8.30 -36.68
N LEU A 168 -18.57 9.54 -37.00
CA LEU A 168 -19.90 10.07 -36.70
C LEU A 168 -21.05 9.41 -37.48
N ARG A 169 -20.75 8.50 -38.40
CA ARG A 169 -21.72 7.75 -39.20
C ARG A 169 -21.74 6.27 -38.82
N ASP A 170 -20.57 5.67 -38.61
CA ASP A 170 -20.38 4.23 -38.57
C ASP A 170 -19.90 3.70 -37.21
N TYR A 171 -19.54 4.57 -36.25
CA TYR A 171 -19.21 4.12 -34.89
C TYR A 171 -20.44 3.51 -34.22
N LYS A 172 -20.34 2.25 -33.81
CA LYS A 172 -21.43 1.54 -33.13
C LYS A 172 -21.50 2.00 -31.68
N THR A 173 -22.67 2.46 -31.26
CA THR A 173 -22.88 3.03 -29.93
C THR A 173 -22.65 1.97 -28.85
N PRO A 174 -21.68 2.14 -27.92
CA PRO A 174 -21.54 1.27 -26.75
C PRO A 174 -22.60 1.61 -25.69
N VAL A 175 -23.49 0.65 -25.41
CA VAL A 175 -24.51 0.74 -24.36
C VAL A 175 -24.22 -0.34 -23.33
N TRP A 176 -24.03 0.04 -22.07
CA TRP A 176 -23.67 -0.88 -21.00
C TRP A 176 -24.77 -0.99 -19.94
N ILE A 177 -25.17 -2.22 -19.65
CA ILE A 177 -26.16 -2.55 -18.61
C ILE A 177 -25.49 -3.48 -17.61
N SER A 178 -25.26 -2.99 -16.40
CA SER A 178 -24.74 -3.78 -15.29
C SER A 178 -25.84 -4.13 -14.29
N ASN A 179 -25.62 -5.24 -13.57
CA ASN A 179 -26.60 -5.78 -12.65
C ASN A 179 -25.93 -6.33 -11.40
N ASN A 180 -26.67 -6.33 -10.30
CA ASN A 180 -26.34 -7.10 -9.11
C ASN A 180 -24.97 -6.71 -8.50
N ILE A 181 -24.65 -5.41 -8.51
CA ILE A 181 -23.52 -4.84 -7.74
C ILE A 181 -23.78 -5.02 -6.23
N HIS A 182 -25.04 -4.86 -5.81
CA HIS A 182 -25.50 -5.35 -4.53
C HIS A 182 -26.00 -6.78 -4.69
N GLY A 183 -25.37 -7.72 -3.98
CA GLY A 183 -25.63 -9.14 -4.18
C GLY A 183 -27.08 -9.56 -3.92
N ASN A 184 -27.77 -8.91 -2.99
CA ASN A 184 -29.17 -9.19 -2.64
C ASN A 184 -30.21 -8.42 -3.49
N GLU A 185 -29.82 -7.95 -4.67
CA GLU A 185 -30.66 -7.29 -5.67
C GLU A 185 -30.51 -8.07 -6.99
N TRP A 186 -31.38 -9.08 -7.20
CA TRP A 186 -31.09 -10.20 -8.11
C TRP A 186 -31.65 -10.03 -9.53
N GLU A 187 -32.82 -9.41 -9.68
CA GLU A 187 -33.69 -9.53 -10.85
C GLU A 187 -33.16 -8.86 -12.11
N GLY A 188 -32.24 -7.90 -11.98
CA GLY A 188 -31.53 -7.32 -13.11
C GLY A 188 -30.79 -8.39 -13.92
N THR A 189 -30.15 -9.36 -13.25
CA THR A 189 -29.44 -10.47 -13.91
C THR A 189 -30.37 -11.27 -14.81
N ASP A 190 -31.54 -11.66 -14.29
CA ASP A 190 -32.52 -12.49 -15.00
C ASP A 190 -33.14 -11.74 -16.18
N ALA A 191 -33.44 -10.44 -16.00
CA ALA A 191 -33.88 -9.57 -17.08
C ALA A 191 -32.82 -9.42 -18.19
N ALA A 192 -31.56 -9.21 -17.81
CA ALA A 192 -30.44 -9.12 -18.75
C ALA A 192 -30.26 -10.43 -19.53
N MET A 193 -30.23 -11.58 -18.84
CA MET A 193 -30.11 -12.89 -19.49
C MET A 193 -31.27 -13.18 -20.44
N LYS A 194 -32.50 -12.80 -20.07
CA LYS A 194 -33.67 -12.91 -20.95
C LYS A 194 -33.57 -12.00 -22.17
N TYR A 195 -33.03 -10.80 -22.02
CA TYR A 195 -32.89 -9.86 -23.14
C TYR A 195 -31.75 -10.25 -24.09
N ILE A 196 -30.63 -10.76 -23.54
CA ILE A 196 -29.55 -11.36 -24.34
C ILE A 196 -30.11 -12.51 -25.18
N ASP A 197 -30.89 -13.42 -24.59
CA ASP A 197 -31.56 -14.52 -25.30
C ASP A 197 -32.46 -14.01 -26.44
N TYR A 198 -33.31 -13.02 -26.18
CA TYR A 198 -34.13 -12.39 -27.23
C TYR A 198 -33.28 -11.81 -28.37
N LEU A 199 -32.23 -11.04 -28.08
CA LEU A 199 -31.36 -10.45 -29.10
C LEU A 199 -30.60 -11.51 -29.90
N ALA A 200 -30.24 -12.62 -29.25
CA ALA A 200 -29.53 -13.73 -29.86
C ALA A 200 -30.41 -14.54 -30.83
N THR A 201 -31.67 -14.76 -30.46
CA THR A 201 -32.56 -15.74 -31.12
C THR A 201 -33.67 -15.11 -31.97
N ALA A 202 -34.03 -13.85 -31.74
CA ALA A 202 -35.09 -13.18 -32.49
C ALA A 202 -34.78 -13.06 -33.99
N PRO A 203 -35.82 -13.03 -34.85
CA PRO A 203 -35.67 -12.77 -36.28
C PRO A 203 -34.91 -11.46 -36.53
N LEU A 204 -33.99 -11.45 -37.51
CA LEU A 204 -33.26 -10.23 -37.87
C LEU A 204 -34.20 -9.09 -38.31
N SER A 205 -35.42 -9.37 -38.77
CA SER A 205 -36.41 -8.32 -39.06
C SER A 205 -36.76 -7.46 -37.85
N GLU A 206 -36.55 -7.97 -36.63
CA GLU A 206 -36.86 -7.29 -35.37
C GLU A 206 -35.62 -6.63 -34.77
N VAL A 207 -34.46 -7.30 -34.81
CA VAL A 207 -33.27 -6.87 -34.05
C VAL A 207 -32.10 -6.38 -34.91
N ARG A 208 -32.16 -6.47 -36.24
CA ARG A 208 -31.02 -6.12 -37.12
C ARG A 208 -30.52 -4.69 -36.87
N SER A 209 -31.41 -3.70 -36.86
CA SER A 209 -30.99 -2.30 -36.68
C SER A 209 -30.32 -2.09 -35.33
N ILE A 210 -30.85 -2.70 -34.27
CA ILE A 210 -30.27 -2.65 -32.92
C ILE A 210 -28.83 -3.17 -32.95
N LEU A 211 -28.60 -4.33 -33.57
CA LEU A 211 -27.30 -5.00 -33.59
C LEU A 211 -26.29 -4.37 -34.57
N GLU A 212 -26.76 -3.78 -35.66
CA GLU A 212 -25.91 -3.08 -36.64
C GLU A 212 -25.48 -1.70 -36.12
N ASN A 213 -26.31 -1.03 -35.33
CA ASN A 213 -26.04 0.34 -34.83
C ASN A 213 -25.34 0.38 -33.46
N ASN A 214 -25.41 -0.69 -32.66
CA ASN A 214 -24.98 -0.69 -31.26
C ASN A 214 -24.10 -1.89 -30.94
N ARG A 215 -23.19 -1.70 -29.98
CA ARG A 215 -22.59 -2.80 -29.21
C ARG A 215 -23.21 -2.79 -27.82
N LEU A 216 -24.01 -3.79 -27.53
CA LEU A 216 -24.69 -3.92 -26.25
C LEU A 216 -23.82 -4.75 -25.30
N TYR A 217 -23.48 -4.19 -24.16
CA TYR A 217 -22.68 -4.82 -23.13
C TYR A 217 -23.56 -5.12 -21.92
N PHE A 218 -23.45 -6.33 -21.38
CA PHE A 218 -24.12 -6.74 -20.16
C PHE A 218 -23.10 -7.28 -19.17
N SER A 219 -23.15 -6.78 -17.94
CA SER A 219 -22.49 -7.43 -16.80
C SER A 219 -23.57 -8.12 -15.98
N PRO A 220 -23.78 -9.45 -16.15
CA PRO A 220 -24.91 -10.13 -15.53
C PRO A 220 -24.87 -10.13 -14.00
N SER A 221 -23.69 -10.16 -13.39
CA SER A 221 -23.51 -10.02 -11.95
C SER A 221 -22.16 -9.41 -11.64
N LEU A 222 -22.17 -8.26 -10.95
CA LEU A 222 -20.95 -7.59 -10.48
C LEU A 222 -20.52 -8.06 -9.08
N ASN A 223 -21.43 -8.63 -8.28
CA ASN A 223 -21.14 -9.19 -6.95
C ASN A 223 -21.75 -10.61 -6.78
N PRO A 224 -21.17 -11.63 -7.44
CA PRO A 224 -21.71 -12.98 -7.44
C PRO A 224 -21.60 -13.68 -6.06
N ASP A 225 -20.67 -13.24 -5.20
CA ASP A 225 -20.53 -13.76 -3.85
C ASP A 225 -21.70 -13.30 -2.98
N GLY A 226 -22.02 -12.01 -3.03
CA GLY A 226 -23.20 -11.48 -2.37
C GLY A 226 -24.50 -12.04 -2.94
N ARG A 227 -24.55 -12.29 -4.26
CA ARG A 227 -25.68 -12.96 -4.93
C ARG A 227 -25.98 -14.31 -4.32
N THR A 228 -24.95 -15.13 -4.22
CA THR A 228 -25.04 -16.49 -3.70
C THR A 228 -25.50 -16.48 -2.23
N ASN A 229 -25.02 -15.50 -1.45
CA ASN A 229 -25.19 -15.45 0.00
C ASN A 229 -26.33 -14.54 0.48
N ALA A 230 -27.08 -13.88 -0.42
CA ALA A 230 -28.07 -12.85 -0.08
C ALA A 230 -27.53 -11.67 0.73
N THR A 231 -26.30 -11.23 0.47
CA THR A 231 -25.72 -10.04 1.10
C THR A 231 -25.63 -8.88 0.11
N ARG A 232 -25.88 -7.66 0.60
CA ARG A 232 -25.66 -6.44 -0.18
C ARG A 232 -24.18 -6.26 -0.52
N ALA A 233 -23.34 -6.32 0.51
CA ALA A 233 -21.90 -6.18 0.42
C ALA A 233 -21.21 -7.37 -0.26
N THR A 234 -19.95 -7.19 -0.67
CA THR A 234 -19.06 -8.27 -1.13
C THR A 234 -18.69 -9.22 0.03
N ALA A 235 -17.95 -10.30 -0.25
CA ALA A 235 -17.48 -11.21 0.80
C ALA A 235 -16.50 -10.55 1.79
N LEU A 236 -15.91 -9.39 1.43
CA LEU A 236 -15.12 -8.56 2.35
C LEU A 236 -15.97 -7.69 3.27
N GLY A 237 -17.30 -7.63 3.05
CA GLY A 237 -18.22 -6.80 3.82
C GLY A 237 -18.26 -5.33 3.40
N LEU A 238 -17.53 -4.95 2.34
CA LEU A 238 -17.60 -3.61 1.76
C LEU A 238 -18.77 -3.51 0.78
N ASP A 239 -19.45 -2.37 0.78
CA ASP A 239 -20.44 -2.06 -0.26
C ASP A 239 -19.68 -1.68 -1.54
N PRO A 240 -19.74 -2.50 -2.60
CA PRO A 240 -18.95 -2.25 -3.79
C PRO A 240 -19.44 -1.00 -4.54
N ASN A 241 -20.70 -0.58 -4.36
CA ASN A 241 -21.19 0.68 -4.90
C ASN A 241 -20.79 1.88 -4.02
N ARG A 242 -19.76 1.74 -3.17
CA ARG A 242 -19.12 2.81 -2.38
C ARG A 242 -17.59 2.77 -2.48
N ASP A 243 -17.06 1.86 -3.30
CA ASP A 243 -15.64 1.52 -3.34
C ASP A 243 -15.04 1.77 -4.73
N MET A 244 -15.71 2.50 -5.64
CA MET A 244 -15.18 2.72 -6.99
C MET A 244 -13.85 3.46 -7.01
N ILE A 245 -13.66 4.44 -6.13
CA ILE A 245 -12.42 5.21 -6.04
C ILE A 245 -11.42 4.57 -5.06
N THR A 246 -11.86 3.94 -3.97
CA THR A 246 -10.91 3.28 -3.06
C THR A 246 -10.43 1.94 -3.63
N ASN A 247 -11.24 1.34 -4.50
CA ASN A 247 -11.07 0.11 -5.29
C ASN A 247 -10.45 -1.06 -4.52
N THR A 248 -10.88 -1.23 -3.27
CA THR A 248 -10.40 -2.27 -2.36
C THR A 248 -10.81 -3.66 -2.83
N THR A 249 -12.02 -3.78 -3.36
CA THR A 249 -12.59 -5.08 -3.74
C THR A 249 -12.22 -5.46 -5.17
N PRO A 250 -11.98 -6.75 -5.48
CA PRO A 250 -11.72 -7.17 -6.85
C PRO A 250 -12.91 -6.91 -7.79
N GLU A 251 -14.14 -6.90 -7.26
CA GLU A 251 -15.37 -6.56 -7.99
C GLU A 251 -15.35 -5.11 -8.51
N THR A 252 -15.00 -4.14 -7.66
CA THR A 252 -14.91 -2.73 -8.10
C THR A 252 -13.75 -2.49 -9.04
N LYS A 253 -12.59 -3.15 -8.82
CA LYS A 253 -11.49 -3.14 -9.79
C LYS A 253 -11.92 -3.65 -11.16
N SER A 254 -12.71 -4.72 -11.24
CA SER A 254 -13.26 -5.20 -12.50
C SER A 254 -14.23 -4.19 -13.14
N PHE A 255 -15.10 -3.55 -12.35
CA PHE A 255 -16.02 -2.52 -12.85
C PHE A 255 -15.28 -1.34 -13.48
N ILE A 256 -14.29 -0.76 -12.78
CA ILE A 256 -13.56 0.40 -13.32
C ILE A 256 -12.80 0.06 -14.60
N ARG A 257 -12.26 -1.16 -14.72
CA ARG A 257 -11.59 -1.63 -15.93
C ARG A 257 -12.57 -1.87 -17.07
N GLN A 258 -13.79 -2.35 -16.79
CA GLN A 258 -14.85 -2.45 -17.78
C GLN A 258 -15.27 -1.05 -18.27
N ALA A 259 -15.47 -0.08 -17.36
CA ALA A 259 -15.82 1.29 -17.74
C ALA A 259 -14.77 1.91 -18.69
N GLN A 260 -13.48 1.70 -18.42
CA GLN A 260 -12.36 2.14 -19.26
C GLN A 260 -12.34 1.43 -20.62
N ALA A 261 -12.48 0.11 -20.64
CA ALA A 261 -12.40 -0.68 -21.86
C ALA A 261 -13.61 -0.44 -22.79
N ILE A 262 -14.80 -0.27 -22.21
CA ILE A 262 -16.04 -0.05 -22.93
C ILE A 262 -16.18 1.41 -23.38
N GLN A 263 -15.76 2.39 -22.55
CA GLN A 263 -16.01 3.82 -22.75
C GLN A 263 -17.48 4.08 -23.14
N PRO A 264 -18.45 3.70 -22.29
CA PRO A 264 -19.85 3.66 -22.67
C PRO A 264 -20.39 5.05 -23.04
N ILE A 265 -21.27 5.11 -24.04
CA ILE A 265 -22.06 6.32 -24.32
C ILE A 265 -23.25 6.39 -23.36
N TYR A 266 -23.80 5.22 -23.01
CA TYR A 266 -24.82 5.09 -21.98
C TYR A 266 -24.50 3.93 -21.04
N ALA A 267 -24.63 4.15 -19.73
CA ALA A 267 -24.41 3.14 -18.70
C ALA A 267 -25.58 3.10 -17.70
N ALA A 268 -26.19 1.94 -17.49
CA ALA A 268 -27.24 1.76 -16.49
C ALA A 268 -26.90 0.60 -15.54
N ASP A 269 -27.01 0.87 -14.24
CA ASP A 269 -26.79 -0.14 -13.20
C ASP A 269 -28.09 -0.46 -12.48
N PHE A 270 -28.47 -1.75 -12.49
CA PHE A 270 -29.74 -2.22 -11.97
C PHE A 270 -29.63 -2.69 -10.51
N HIS A 271 -30.51 -2.11 -9.69
CA HIS A 271 -30.58 -2.15 -8.23
C HIS A 271 -31.98 -2.51 -7.71
N GLY A 272 -32.13 -2.58 -6.39
CA GLY A 272 -33.42 -2.62 -5.71
C GLY A 272 -33.35 -2.27 -4.22
N TYR A 273 -34.39 -1.75 -3.57
CA TYR A 273 -35.75 -1.58 -4.07
C TYR A 273 -36.39 -0.33 -3.45
N THR A 274 -37.08 0.47 -4.28
CA THR A 274 -37.64 1.78 -3.88
C THR A 274 -39.16 1.83 -3.79
N SER A 275 -39.84 0.69 -3.67
CA SER A 275 -41.31 0.55 -3.63
C SER A 275 -42.06 0.93 -4.93
N VAL A 276 -41.43 1.68 -5.82
CA VAL A 276 -41.81 2.01 -7.20
C VAL A 276 -40.54 1.98 -8.04
N LEU A 277 -40.65 1.73 -9.34
CA LEU A 277 -39.49 1.88 -10.24
C LEU A 277 -38.96 3.32 -10.06
N GLN A 278 -37.67 3.44 -9.75
CA GLN A 278 -36.98 4.70 -9.75
C GLN A 278 -35.84 4.66 -10.76
N MET A 279 -35.75 5.69 -11.59
CA MET A 279 -34.72 5.80 -12.60
C MET A 279 -34.13 7.20 -12.58
N GLU A 280 -32.81 7.26 -12.45
CA GLU A 280 -32.04 8.49 -12.55
C GLU A 280 -32.22 9.17 -13.92
N PRO A 281 -32.19 10.51 -13.96
CA PRO A 281 -31.19 11.33 -13.27
C PRO A 281 -31.49 11.61 -11.79
N THR A 282 -30.44 11.81 -11.02
CA THR A 282 -30.41 12.20 -9.60
C THR A 282 -31.05 13.57 -9.35
N GLY A 283 -31.40 13.84 -8.08
CA GLY A 283 -31.72 15.18 -7.62
C GLY A 283 -30.48 15.87 -7.04
N PRO A 284 -30.61 17.13 -6.58
CA PRO A 284 -29.50 17.86 -5.97
C PRO A 284 -29.13 17.32 -4.58
N PRO A 285 -27.90 17.59 -4.09
CA PRO A 285 -26.83 18.38 -4.73
C PRO A 285 -26.14 17.61 -5.85
N HIS A 286 -25.72 18.30 -6.91
CA HIS A 286 -24.98 17.67 -7.99
C HIS A 286 -23.46 17.86 -7.82
N GLY A 287 -22.66 16.86 -8.20
CA GLY A 287 -21.20 16.94 -8.08
C GLY A 287 -20.54 17.93 -9.05
N SER A 288 -19.49 18.62 -8.60
CA SER A 288 -18.92 19.77 -9.31
C SER A 288 -18.11 19.45 -10.58
N ASN A 289 -17.87 18.17 -10.90
CA ASN A 289 -16.94 17.77 -11.97
C ASN A 289 -17.60 17.04 -13.16
N TYR A 290 -18.92 16.91 -13.18
CA TYR A 290 -19.65 16.26 -14.29
C TYR A 290 -20.12 17.27 -15.35
N GLU A 291 -20.16 16.86 -16.62
CA GLU A 291 -20.58 17.69 -17.77
C GLU A 291 -22.11 17.63 -17.97
N TYR A 292 -22.88 18.15 -17.01
CA TYR A 292 -24.34 18.02 -17.00
C TYR A 292 -25.05 18.67 -18.18
N ASP A 293 -24.49 19.73 -18.79
CA ASP A 293 -25.06 20.35 -19.99
C ASP A 293 -25.09 19.37 -21.18
N LEU A 294 -24.14 18.44 -21.22
CA LEU A 294 -24.00 17.43 -22.27
C LEU A 294 -24.80 16.15 -21.95
N VAL A 295 -24.80 15.69 -20.70
CA VAL A 295 -25.42 14.40 -20.35
C VAL A 295 -26.90 14.52 -19.95
N MET A 296 -27.27 15.54 -19.15
CA MET A 296 -28.60 15.66 -18.53
C MET A 296 -29.77 15.68 -19.53
N PRO A 297 -29.68 16.37 -20.70
CA PRO A 297 -30.77 16.37 -21.67
C PRO A 297 -31.20 14.97 -22.13
N HIS A 298 -30.23 14.11 -22.45
CA HIS A 298 -30.52 12.74 -22.86
C HIS A 298 -30.94 11.86 -21.70
N ASN A 299 -30.32 12.05 -20.54
CA ASN A 299 -30.57 11.29 -19.33
C ASN A 299 -32.03 11.48 -18.86
N TYR A 300 -32.54 12.72 -18.87
CA TYR A 300 -33.93 13.00 -18.53
C TYR A 300 -34.92 12.53 -19.61
N ALA A 301 -34.61 12.73 -20.90
CA ALA A 301 -35.47 12.27 -21.99
C ALA A 301 -35.61 10.74 -22.01
N LEU A 302 -34.54 10.02 -21.71
CA LEU A 302 -34.55 8.57 -21.60
C LEU A 302 -35.40 8.13 -20.40
N ALA A 303 -35.23 8.74 -19.21
CA ALA A 303 -36.05 8.41 -18.04
C ALA A 303 -37.56 8.64 -18.30
N LEU A 304 -37.93 9.68 -19.04
CA LEU A 304 -39.31 9.92 -19.48
C LEU A 304 -39.80 8.85 -20.46
N LYS A 305 -38.95 8.38 -21.37
CA LYS A 305 -39.30 7.26 -22.27
C LYS A 305 -39.54 5.98 -21.46
N VAL A 306 -38.65 5.65 -20.52
CA VAL A 306 -38.81 4.49 -19.64
C VAL A 306 -40.09 4.59 -18.82
N GLU A 307 -40.38 5.76 -18.25
CA GLU A 307 -41.65 6.01 -17.54
C GLU A 307 -42.83 5.64 -18.43
N LYS A 308 -42.89 6.21 -19.64
CA LYS A 308 -43.96 5.96 -20.59
C LYS A 308 -44.08 4.47 -20.92
N ASP A 309 -42.98 3.82 -21.28
CA ASP A 309 -43.00 2.45 -21.79
C ASP A 309 -43.33 1.43 -20.69
N VAL A 310 -42.84 1.64 -19.46
CA VAL A 310 -43.18 0.79 -18.30
C VAL A 310 -44.64 0.96 -17.87
N VAL A 311 -45.16 2.19 -17.97
CA VAL A 311 -46.57 2.48 -17.71
C VAL A 311 -47.46 1.83 -18.76
N ASP A 312 -47.13 1.98 -20.04
CA ASP A 312 -47.87 1.41 -21.16
C ASP A 312 -47.82 -0.13 -21.17
N ALA A 313 -46.73 -0.73 -20.70
CA ALA A 313 -46.59 -2.17 -20.57
C ALA A 313 -47.57 -2.81 -19.56
N ALA A 314 -48.17 -2.02 -18.66
CA ALA A 314 -49.20 -2.45 -17.71
C ALA A 314 -48.85 -3.76 -16.96
N ILE A 315 -47.60 -3.88 -16.51
CA ILE A 315 -47.05 -5.10 -15.90
C ILE A 315 -47.87 -5.48 -14.66
N PRO A 316 -48.48 -6.68 -14.60
CA PRO A 316 -49.32 -7.10 -13.48
C PRO A 316 -48.57 -7.04 -12.15
N GLY A 317 -49.15 -6.34 -11.17
CA GLY A 317 -48.59 -6.23 -9.81
C GLY A 317 -47.49 -5.17 -9.64
N ASN A 318 -47.12 -4.47 -10.71
CA ASN A 318 -46.24 -3.30 -10.66
C ASN A 318 -46.88 -2.17 -9.84
N THR A 319 -46.04 -1.30 -9.29
CA THR A 319 -46.45 -0.12 -8.53
C THR A 319 -46.13 1.15 -9.30
N TYR A 320 -46.89 2.20 -9.05
CA TYR A 320 -46.78 3.50 -9.70
C TYR A 320 -46.76 4.62 -8.69
N ARG A 321 -46.29 5.80 -9.10
CA ARG A 321 -46.25 7.00 -8.28
C ARG A 321 -47.40 7.92 -8.63
N ASN A 322 -48.11 8.41 -7.61
CA ASN A 322 -49.02 9.53 -7.76
C ASN A 322 -48.21 10.83 -7.68
N ILE A 323 -48.12 11.60 -8.76
CA ILE A 323 -47.29 12.83 -8.80
C ILE A 323 -47.92 14.00 -8.03
N THR A 324 -49.22 13.98 -7.76
CA THR A 324 -49.92 15.01 -7.00
C THR A 324 -49.76 14.81 -5.49
N THR A 325 -49.85 13.57 -5.01
CA THR A 325 -49.81 13.24 -3.57
C THR A 325 -48.46 12.70 -3.11
N GLY A 326 -47.61 12.25 -4.04
CA GLY A 326 -46.36 11.53 -3.75
C GLY A 326 -46.55 10.07 -3.32
N ALA A 327 -47.79 9.59 -3.21
CA ALA A 327 -48.08 8.23 -2.76
C ALA A 327 -47.69 7.18 -3.81
N ILE A 328 -47.21 6.03 -3.33
CA ILE A 328 -47.05 4.84 -4.18
C ILE A 328 -48.37 4.09 -4.22
N VAL A 329 -48.85 3.78 -5.42
CA VAL A 329 -50.13 3.13 -5.68
C VAL A 329 -49.94 1.81 -6.42
N SER A 330 -50.86 0.87 -6.21
CA SER A 330 -50.83 -0.46 -6.84
C SER A 330 -51.52 -0.50 -8.20
N GLU A 331 -52.20 0.58 -8.61
CA GLU A 331 -52.97 0.65 -9.84
C GLU A 331 -52.76 2.01 -10.51
N ASN A 332 -52.55 1.99 -11.82
CA ASN A 332 -52.57 3.17 -12.66
C ASN A 332 -54.02 3.44 -13.11
N THR A 333 -54.69 4.41 -12.48
CA THR A 333 -56.13 4.70 -12.68
C THR A 333 -56.40 6.07 -13.31
N SER A 334 -55.40 6.95 -13.35
CA SER A 334 -55.46 8.27 -13.97
C SER A 334 -54.09 8.70 -14.47
N ALA A 335 -54.03 9.79 -15.23
CA ALA A 335 -52.76 10.40 -15.65
C ALA A 335 -51.86 10.71 -14.45
N ASP A 336 -52.40 11.16 -13.32
CA ASP A 336 -51.61 11.51 -12.12
C ASP A 336 -50.95 10.30 -11.46
N THR A 337 -51.45 9.08 -11.71
CA THR A 337 -50.91 7.82 -11.18
C THR A 337 -50.09 7.03 -12.21
N ALA A 338 -49.88 7.60 -13.40
CA ALA A 338 -49.23 6.95 -14.54
C ALA A 338 -47.73 7.28 -14.58
N HIS A 339 -47.02 7.15 -13.44
CA HIS A 339 -45.64 7.61 -13.31
C HIS A 339 -44.75 6.63 -12.55
N ILE A 340 -43.45 6.71 -12.84
CA ILE A 340 -42.37 6.14 -12.03
C ILE A 340 -41.81 7.25 -11.14
N LYS A 341 -40.76 6.97 -10.35
CA LYS A 341 -40.01 8.03 -9.66
C LYS A 341 -38.79 8.43 -10.50
N ILE A 342 -38.71 9.69 -10.91
CA ILE A 342 -37.52 10.26 -11.54
C ILE A 342 -36.93 11.25 -10.54
N PRO A 343 -35.80 10.94 -9.85
CA PRO A 343 -35.29 11.77 -8.76
C PRO A 343 -35.12 13.25 -9.16
N TYR A 344 -34.54 13.51 -10.32
CA TYR A 344 -34.43 14.85 -10.90
C TYR A 344 -35.76 15.62 -10.98
N ARG A 345 -36.88 14.93 -11.23
CA ARG A 345 -38.24 15.51 -11.27
C ARG A 345 -38.95 15.51 -9.93
N ASP A 346 -38.67 14.55 -9.07
CA ASP A 346 -39.54 14.18 -7.95
C ASP A 346 -38.88 14.30 -6.56
N THR A 347 -37.56 14.53 -6.48
CA THR A 347 -36.77 14.49 -5.24
C THR A 347 -35.92 15.76 -5.09
N PRO A 348 -36.38 16.76 -4.29
CA PRO A 348 -35.67 18.02 -4.12
C PRO A 348 -34.42 17.97 -3.25
N ASP A 349 -34.22 16.92 -2.47
CA ASP A 349 -33.03 16.67 -1.66
C ASP A 349 -32.86 15.17 -1.36
N GLY A 350 -31.62 14.75 -1.07
CA GLY A 350 -31.30 13.45 -0.47
C GLY A 350 -31.16 12.25 -1.41
N TRP A 351 -31.26 12.43 -2.73
CA TRP A 351 -30.89 11.41 -3.74
C TRP A 351 -29.90 12.01 -4.74
N ASP A 352 -28.64 12.10 -4.30
CA ASP A 352 -27.58 12.88 -4.94
C ASP A 352 -26.54 12.04 -5.68
N ASP A 353 -25.79 12.71 -6.54
CA ASP A 353 -24.64 12.17 -7.29
C ASP A 353 -23.31 12.82 -6.90
N PHE A 354 -23.28 13.50 -5.74
CA PHE A 354 -22.16 14.34 -5.35
C PHE A 354 -20.83 13.57 -5.29
N PRO A 355 -20.75 12.36 -4.68
CA PRO A 355 -19.49 11.62 -4.64
C PRO A 355 -19.24 10.79 -5.91
N PRO A 356 -17.98 10.63 -6.33
CA PRO A 356 -17.58 9.87 -7.53
C PRO A 356 -17.53 8.35 -7.31
N ILE A 357 -18.23 7.83 -6.29
CA ILE A 357 -18.02 6.47 -5.77
C ILE A 357 -19.06 5.45 -6.20
N PHE A 358 -20.13 5.91 -6.87
CA PHE A 358 -21.21 5.08 -7.35
C PHE A 358 -20.94 4.64 -8.80
N THR A 359 -21.47 3.49 -9.22
CA THR A 359 -21.32 2.93 -10.58
C THR A 359 -21.68 3.95 -11.68
N ALA A 360 -22.88 4.52 -11.62
CA ALA A 360 -23.37 5.48 -12.61
C ALA A 360 -22.53 6.78 -12.65
N GLN A 361 -22.17 7.29 -11.48
CA GLN A 361 -21.35 8.51 -11.33
C GLN A 361 -19.94 8.29 -11.85
N TYR A 362 -19.31 7.15 -11.56
CA TYR A 362 -18.00 6.80 -12.09
C TYR A 362 -18.01 6.72 -13.63
N ALA A 363 -19.03 6.08 -14.22
CA ALA A 363 -19.18 6.00 -15.67
C ALA A 363 -19.34 7.39 -16.33
N SER A 364 -20.00 8.34 -15.65
CA SER A 364 -20.21 9.70 -16.16
C SER A 364 -18.91 10.47 -16.40
N PHE A 365 -17.82 10.15 -15.69
CA PHE A 365 -16.51 10.77 -15.94
C PHE A 365 -15.89 10.39 -17.30
N PHE A 366 -16.36 9.31 -17.91
CA PHE A 366 -15.99 8.92 -19.27
C PHE A 366 -16.94 9.54 -20.32
N GLY A 367 -17.71 10.56 -19.95
CA GLY A 367 -18.67 11.24 -20.83
C GLY A 367 -19.94 10.43 -21.11
N ALA A 368 -20.20 9.38 -20.33
CA ALA A 368 -21.42 8.60 -20.43
C ALA A 368 -22.61 9.38 -19.85
N ALA A 369 -23.78 9.29 -20.49
CA ALA A 369 -25.03 9.48 -19.76
C ALA A 369 -25.29 8.22 -18.93
N ALA A 370 -25.54 8.36 -17.63
CA ALA A 370 -25.61 7.20 -16.73
C ALA A 370 -26.81 7.26 -15.77
N ALA A 371 -27.26 6.08 -15.32
CA ALA A 371 -28.37 5.97 -14.39
C ALA A 371 -28.26 4.77 -13.44
N THR A 372 -28.52 5.01 -12.16
CA THR A 372 -29.00 3.99 -11.21
C THR A 372 -30.47 3.68 -11.49
N VAL A 373 -30.83 2.40 -11.59
CA VAL A 373 -32.21 1.91 -11.78
C VAL A 373 -32.63 1.07 -10.57
N GLU A 374 -33.57 1.56 -9.77
CA GLU A 374 -34.05 0.88 -8.55
C GLU A 374 -35.40 0.20 -8.80
N LEU A 375 -35.46 -1.12 -8.62
CA LEU A 375 -36.65 -1.92 -8.91
C LEU A 375 -37.77 -1.75 -7.85
N PRO A 376 -39.06 -1.93 -8.23
CA PRO A 376 -40.19 -1.55 -7.38
C PRO A 376 -40.41 -2.45 -6.16
N LYS A 377 -40.38 -3.78 -6.29
CA LYS A 377 -40.91 -4.68 -5.26
C LYS A 377 -39.84 -5.09 -4.25
N THR A 378 -40.09 -4.82 -2.96
CA THR A 378 -39.16 -5.15 -1.87
C THR A 378 -39.11 -6.64 -1.52
N ARG A 379 -38.08 -7.07 -0.76
CA ARG A 379 -37.83 -8.46 -0.35
C ARG A 379 -38.81 -8.92 0.75
N ASN A 380 -39.98 -9.38 0.35
CA ASN A 380 -41.05 -9.84 1.26
C ASN A 380 -41.47 -8.81 2.32
N GLY A 381 -41.45 -7.53 1.97
CA GLY A 381 -41.81 -6.44 2.89
C GLY A 381 -40.74 -6.13 3.94
N THR A 382 -39.54 -6.73 3.85
CA THR A 382 -38.42 -6.46 4.77
C THR A 382 -37.16 -6.07 3.99
N PRO A 383 -36.37 -5.08 4.45
CA PRO A 383 -35.11 -4.73 3.80
C PRO A 383 -34.06 -5.86 3.82
N SER A 384 -34.08 -6.76 4.80
CA SER A 384 -33.08 -7.83 4.98
C SER A 384 -33.55 -9.23 4.56
N GLY A 385 -34.79 -9.39 4.08
CA GLY A 385 -35.33 -10.68 3.68
C GLY A 385 -34.76 -11.20 2.37
N ARG A 386 -35.07 -12.45 2.02
CA ARG A 386 -34.93 -12.97 0.65
C ARG A 386 -36.09 -12.47 -0.22
N GLN A 387 -35.88 -12.39 -1.53
CA GLN A 387 -36.96 -12.04 -2.46
C GLN A 387 -38.01 -13.16 -2.54
N SER A 388 -39.29 -12.84 -2.80
CA SER A 388 -40.29 -13.86 -3.15
C SER A 388 -40.35 -14.11 -4.65
N PRO A 389 -40.71 -15.33 -5.09
CA PRO A 389 -40.96 -15.63 -6.50
C PRO A 389 -41.97 -14.66 -7.15
N ALA A 390 -43.06 -14.31 -6.44
CA ALA A 390 -44.08 -13.41 -6.97
C ALA A 390 -43.54 -11.99 -7.25
N ASN A 391 -42.74 -11.43 -6.34
CA ASN A 391 -42.11 -10.12 -6.54
C ASN A 391 -40.98 -10.18 -7.56
N ALA A 392 -40.22 -11.28 -7.60
CA ALA A 392 -39.16 -11.51 -8.56
C ALA A 392 -39.66 -11.51 -10.01
N VAL A 393 -40.83 -12.12 -10.28
CA VAL A 393 -41.48 -12.08 -11.61
C VAL A 393 -41.80 -10.64 -12.02
N ILE A 394 -42.35 -9.84 -11.11
CA ILE A 394 -42.72 -8.44 -11.37
C ILE A 394 -41.47 -7.61 -11.65
N ASN A 395 -40.47 -7.68 -10.75
CA ASN A 395 -39.24 -6.93 -10.87
C ASN A 395 -38.44 -7.30 -12.13
N SER A 396 -38.38 -8.59 -12.49
CA SER A 396 -37.71 -9.05 -13.72
C SER A 396 -38.43 -8.54 -14.97
N ALA A 397 -39.77 -8.49 -14.96
CA ALA A 397 -40.54 -7.92 -16.07
C ALA A 397 -40.35 -6.41 -16.20
N VAL A 398 -40.33 -5.68 -15.08
CA VAL A 398 -40.05 -4.24 -15.07
C VAL A 398 -38.63 -3.97 -15.56
N ALA A 399 -37.64 -4.69 -15.04
CA ALA A 399 -36.25 -4.56 -15.46
C ALA A 399 -36.08 -4.83 -16.96
N TYR A 400 -36.70 -5.89 -17.49
CA TYR A 400 -36.68 -6.21 -18.91
C TYR A 400 -37.25 -5.06 -19.76
N GLN A 401 -38.42 -4.53 -19.40
CA GLN A 401 -39.03 -3.41 -20.10
C GLN A 401 -38.16 -2.14 -20.03
N THR A 402 -37.49 -1.89 -18.90
CA THR A 402 -36.54 -0.78 -18.77
C THR A 402 -35.34 -0.95 -19.70
N MET A 403 -34.75 -2.14 -19.76
CA MET A 403 -33.61 -2.45 -20.64
C MET A 403 -33.98 -2.30 -22.13
N THR A 404 -35.14 -2.81 -22.55
CA THR A 404 -35.62 -2.63 -23.94
C THR A 404 -35.81 -1.14 -24.25
N SER A 405 -36.41 -0.40 -23.32
CA SER A 405 -36.69 1.02 -23.49
C SER A 405 -35.42 1.87 -23.62
N ILE A 406 -34.37 1.54 -22.85
CA ILE A 406 -33.01 2.10 -22.95
C ILE A 406 -32.46 1.84 -24.35
N VAL A 407 -32.41 0.58 -24.79
CA VAL A 407 -31.83 0.22 -26.09
C VAL A 407 -32.59 0.84 -27.26
N ASP A 408 -33.92 0.90 -27.19
CA ASP A 408 -34.74 1.55 -28.21
C ASP A 408 -34.44 3.06 -28.33
N TYR A 409 -34.22 3.74 -27.21
CA TYR A 409 -33.82 5.16 -27.22
C TYR A 409 -32.46 5.34 -27.91
N MET A 410 -31.49 4.49 -27.54
CA MET A 410 -30.14 4.52 -28.08
C MET A 410 -30.08 4.14 -29.56
N ASN A 411 -30.96 3.24 -30.03
CA ASN A 411 -31.02 2.80 -31.42
C ASN A 411 -31.60 3.86 -32.39
N THR A 412 -31.97 5.05 -31.89
CA THR A 412 -32.37 6.16 -32.75
C THR A 412 -31.14 6.87 -33.30
N ALA A 413 -30.92 6.84 -34.62
CA ALA A 413 -29.70 7.36 -35.26
C ALA A 413 -29.37 8.83 -34.89
N GLY A 414 -30.39 9.69 -34.74
CA GLY A 414 -30.18 11.07 -34.29
C GLY A 414 -29.68 11.16 -32.84
N THR A 415 -30.27 10.37 -31.95
CA THR A 415 -29.93 10.31 -30.53
C THR A 415 -28.50 9.80 -30.32
N ALA A 416 -28.17 8.64 -30.88
CA ALA A 416 -26.84 8.04 -30.78
C ALA A 416 -25.74 9.00 -31.22
N LYS A 417 -25.92 9.62 -32.39
CA LYS A 417 -24.96 10.56 -32.95
C LYS A 417 -24.75 11.80 -32.09
N ASP A 418 -25.82 12.32 -31.49
CA ASP A 418 -25.75 13.48 -30.61
C ASP A 418 -24.98 13.13 -29.32
N MET A 419 -25.27 11.98 -28.71
CA MET A 419 -24.57 11.52 -27.52
C MET A 419 -23.08 11.18 -27.76
N ILE A 420 -22.73 10.64 -28.94
CA ILE A 420 -21.33 10.46 -29.36
C ILE A 420 -20.59 11.79 -29.43
N LYS A 421 -21.22 12.83 -29.99
CA LYS A 421 -20.64 14.19 -30.03
C LYS A 421 -20.48 14.78 -28.63
N ASN A 422 -21.44 14.53 -27.74
CA ASN A 422 -21.35 14.99 -26.35
C ASN A 422 -20.16 14.35 -25.63
N GLN A 423 -19.92 13.04 -25.80
CA GLN A 423 -18.73 12.39 -25.23
C GLN A 423 -17.42 12.95 -25.82
N ILE A 424 -17.37 13.19 -27.14
CA ILE A 424 -16.22 13.86 -27.79
C ILE A 424 -15.99 15.24 -27.20
N GLU A 425 -17.05 16.02 -26.99
CA GLU A 425 -16.98 17.36 -26.40
C GLU A 425 -16.49 17.33 -24.95
N THR A 426 -16.92 16.35 -24.14
CA THR A 426 -16.38 16.14 -22.78
C THR A 426 -14.86 15.98 -22.80
N PHE A 427 -14.33 15.11 -23.66
CA PHE A 427 -12.89 14.91 -23.78
C PHE A 427 -12.17 16.12 -24.38
N ARG A 428 -12.79 16.81 -25.35
CA ARG A 428 -12.25 18.04 -25.95
C ARG A 428 -12.06 19.13 -24.90
N ARG A 429 -13.07 19.41 -24.08
CA ARG A 429 -12.97 20.35 -22.95
C ARG A 429 -11.88 19.91 -21.97
N GLY A 430 -11.77 18.60 -21.75
CA GLY A 430 -10.69 17.91 -21.04
C GLY A 430 -9.29 18.35 -21.48
N VAL A 431 -8.94 17.97 -22.70
CA VAL A 431 -7.65 18.23 -23.33
C VAL A 431 -7.35 19.73 -23.43
N ALA A 432 -8.37 20.55 -23.65
CA ALA A 432 -8.22 22.01 -23.71
C ALA A 432 -8.00 22.67 -22.33
N GLY A 433 -8.13 21.93 -21.22
CA GLY A 433 -8.09 22.50 -19.87
C GLY A 433 -9.24 23.47 -19.58
N GLU A 434 -10.32 23.38 -20.35
CA GLU A 434 -11.48 24.25 -20.21
C GLU A 434 -12.28 23.85 -18.96
N PRO A 435 -12.84 24.80 -18.21
CA PRO A 435 -13.83 24.44 -17.18
C PRO A 435 -15.01 23.67 -17.80
N LYS A 436 -15.76 22.94 -16.98
CA LYS A 436 -17.12 22.54 -17.38
C LYS A 436 -18.01 23.76 -17.58
N ASP A 437 -19.11 23.60 -18.32
CA ASP A 437 -20.14 24.62 -18.37
C ASP A 437 -21.01 24.62 -17.10
N ASN A 438 -21.48 25.81 -16.69
CA ASN A 438 -22.29 25.95 -15.47
C ASN A 438 -23.77 25.78 -15.80
N LEU A 439 -24.46 24.96 -15.03
CA LEU A 439 -25.92 24.93 -15.02
C LEU A 439 -26.46 25.83 -13.89
N THR A 440 -26.47 27.14 -14.12
CA THR A 440 -27.10 28.11 -13.20
C THR A 440 -28.60 28.24 -13.48
N VAL A 441 -29.40 28.85 -12.59
CA VAL A 441 -30.82 29.17 -12.85
C VAL A 441 -31.04 29.88 -14.19
N SER A 442 -30.11 30.74 -14.60
CA SER A 442 -30.21 31.47 -15.87
C SER A 442 -29.96 30.60 -17.11
N LYS A 443 -29.18 29.52 -16.98
CA LYS A 443 -28.74 28.65 -18.08
C LYS A 443 -29.50 27.32 -18.14
N VAL A 444 -29.93 26.77 -17.01
CA VAL A 444 -30.74 25.53 -16.92
C VAL A 444 -32.03 25.61 -17.74
N GLY A 445 -32.53 26.81 -18.04
CA GLY A 445 -33.67 26.98 -18.93
C GLY A 445 -33.54 26.29 -20.30
N SER A 446 -32.30 26.06 -20.75
CA SER A 446 -31.96 25.33 -21.97
C SER A 446 -31.88 23.80 -21.81
N VAL A 447 -31.76 23.31 -20.57
CA VAL A 447 -31.74 21.87 -20.25
C VAL A 447 -33.17 21.40 -20.01
N PRO A 448 -33.64 20.35 -20.71
CA PRO A 448 -34.93 19.73 -20.43
C PRO A 448 -35.04 19.30 -18.97
N GLY A 449 -36.13 19.66 -18.30
CA GLY A 449 -36.28 19.37 -16.87
C GLY A 449 -37.47 20.04 -16.20
N PRO A 450 -37.78 19.65 -14.96
CA PRO A 450 -38.81 20.27 -14.15
C PRO A 450 -38.49 21.74 -13.89
N THR A 451 -39.50 22.61 -13.99
CA THR A 451 -39.34 24.03 -13.65
C THR A 451 -39.36 24.26 -12.14
N GLN A 452 -40.02 23.38 -11.37
CA GLN A 452 -40.21 23.55 -9.92
C GLN A 452 -38.91 23.52 -9.10
N TRP A 453 -37.86 22.85 -9.59
CA TRP A 453 -36.59 22.74 -8.85
C TRP A 453 -35.55 23.77 -9.26
N ARG A 454 -35.78 24.53 -10.34
CA ARG A 454 -34.80 25.49 -10.84
C ARG A 454 -34.37 26.47 -9.75
N SER A 455 -35.30 26.99 -8.95
CA SER A 455 -34.97 27.89 -7.83
C SER A 455 -34.13 27.26 -6.72
N LEU A 456 -34.16 25.92 -6.61
CA LEU A 456 -33.33 25.19 -5.66
C LEU A 456 -31.92 24.96 -6.20
N TRP A 457 -31.68 25.13 -7.50
CA TRP A 457 -30.36 24.85 -8.05
C TRP A 457 -29.34 25.85 -7.50
N ASP A 458 -29.59 27.15 -7.63
CA ASP A 458 -28.68 28.16 -7.06
C ASP A 458 -28.50 28.07 -5.51
N VAL A 459 -29.34 27.32 -4.78
CA VAL A 459 -29.29 27.21 -3.30
C VAL A 459 -28.69 25.89 -2.82
N ALA A 460 -29.11 24.78 -3.43
CA ALA A 460 -28.76 23.42 -3.05
C ALA A 460 -27.75 22.78 -4.03
N ASP A 461 -27.53 23.38 -5.19
CA ASP A 461 -26.74 22.81 -6.29
C ASP A 461 -25.91 23.87 -7.03
N ASP A 462 -24.73 24.10 -6.50
CA ASP A 462 -23.81 25.13 -6.99
C ASP A 462 -22.96 24.57 -8.13
N GLN A 463 -23.59 24.33 -9.28
CA GLN A 463 -22.87 23.90 -10.48
C GLN A 463 -22.04 25.02 -11.12
N GLU A 464 -21.53 25.95 -10.32
CA GLU A 464 -20.68 27.04 -10.77
C GLU A 464 -19.37 26.54 -11.37
N LYS A 465 -18.65 27.48 -11.96
CA LYS A 465 -17.45 27.19 -12.71
C LYS A 465 -16.36 26.81 -11.72
N ILE A 466 -15.94 25.56 -11.77
CA ILE A 466 -14.80 25.11 -10.98
C ILE A 466 -13.51 25.78 -11.47
N THR A 467 -12.66 26.16 -10.51
CA THR A 467 -11.33 26.69 -10.81
C THR A 467 -10.34 25.53 -10.85
N LEU A 468 -9.93 25.17 -12.07
CA LEU A 468 -8.99 24.08 -12.32
C LEU A 468 -7.54 24.58 -12.22
N PRO A 469 -6.65 23.86 -11.53
CA PRO A 469 -5.25 24.20 -11.51
C PRO A 469 -4.59 23.89 -12.85
N ARG A 470 -3.37 24.41 -13.09
CA ARG A 470 -2.57 23.97 -14.24
C ARG A 470 -2.24 22.48 -14.08
N ALA A 471 -1.79 22.11 -12.89
CA ALA A 471 -1.45 20.74 -12.54
C ALA A 471 -1.56 20.50 -11.04
N TYR A 472 -1.67 19.23 -10.66
CA TYR A 472 -1.30 18.75 -9.33
C TYR A 472 0.11 18.15 -9.40
N VAL A 473 0.95 18.48 -8.42
CA VAL A 473 2.34 18.06 -8.36
C VAL A 473 2.56 17.21 -7.12
N ILE A 474 3.08 16.01 -7.30
CA ILE A 474 3.44 15.12 -6.19
C ILE A 474 4.97 15.16 -6.11
N PRO A 475 5.56 15.94 -5.18
CA PRO A 475 6.99 16.08 -5.06
C PRO A 475 7.65 14.74 -4.69
N VAL A 476 8.94 14.63 -5.01
CA VAL A 476 9.85 13.56 -4.57
C VAL A 476 10.94 14.14 -3.66
N GLY A 477 11.60 13.27 -2.88
CA GLY A 477 12.64 13.68 -1.92
C GLY A 477 12.07 14.43 -0.72
N ASP A 478 12.85 15.33 -0.11
CA ASP A 478 12.54 16.01 1.16
C ASP A 478 11.21 16.79 1.18
N GLY A 479 10.65 17.14 0.02
CA GLY A 479 9.34 17.79 -0.07
C GLY A 479 8.14 16.83 0.09
N GLN A 480 8.40 15.53 0.13
CA GLN A 480 7.39 14.48 0.22
C GLN A 480 7.31 13.91 1.63
N ARG A 481 6.09 13.87 2.20
CA ARG A 481 5.85 13.29 3.53
C ARG A 481 6.07 11.77 3.56
N SER A 482 5.63 11.05 2.52
CA SER A 482 5.81 9.61 2.39
C SER A 482 5.98 9.23 0.93
N ALA A 483 7.16 8.72 0.57
CA ALA A 483 7.46 8.27 -0.78
C ALA A 483 6.58 7.07 -1.19
N SER A 484 6.31 6.15 -0.26
CA SER A 484 5.48 4.98 -0.55
C SER A 484 4.00 5.32 -0.72
N ASP A 485 3.43 6.23 0.07
CA ASP A 485 2.07 6.72 -0.15
C ASP A 485 1.97 7.55 -1.43
N ALA A 486 3.01 8.31 -1.79
CA ALA A 486 3.07 9.01 -3.08
C ALA A 486 3.06 8.04 -4.27
N GLY A 487 3.88 6.98 -4.23
CA GLY A 487 3.89 5.92 -5.23
C GLY A 487 2.52 5.22 -5.34
N ARG A 488 1.89 4.90 -4.20
CA ARG A 488 0.55 4.32 -4.14
C ARG A 488 -0.50 5.25 -4.75
N LEU A 489 -0.46 6.55 -4.44
CA LEU A 489 -1.39 7.54 -4.99
C LEU A 489 -1.22 7.65 -6.52
N VAL A 490 0.03 7.70 -7.02
CA VAL A 490 0.30 7.71 -8.47
C VAL A 490 -0.23 6.45 -9.15
N GLN A 491 0.03 5.27 -8.57
CA GLN A 491 -0.50 4.01 -9.09
C GLN A 491 -2.04 4.01 -9.10
N GLN A 492 -2.67 4.62 -8.10
CA GLN A 492 -4.12 4.74 -8.03
C GLN A 492 -4.67 5.64 -9.15
N LEU A 493 -4.05 6.79 -9.39
CA LEU A 493 -4.43 7.69 -10.48
C LEU A 493 -4.32 6.98 -11.85
N LEU A 494 -3.21 6.29 -12.10
CA LEU A 494 -3.00 5.50 -13.32
C LEU A 494 -4.04 4.37 -13.44
N THR A 495 -4.43 3.75 -12.32
CA THR A 495 -5.50 2.74 -12.28
C THR A 495 -6.85 3.32 -12.70
N HIS A 496 -7.09 4.60 -12.42
CA HIS A 496 -8.25 5.35 -12.89
C HIS A 496 -8.12 5.93 -14.31
N ASP A 497 -7.03 5.62 -15.03
CA ASP A 497 -6.76 6.11 -16.39
C ASP A 497 -6.54 7.64 -16.44
N VAL A 498 -6.20 8.24 -15.28
CA VAL A 498 -5.71 9.62 -15.15
C VAL A 498 -4.27 9.66 -15.64
N GLU A 499 -3.98 10.60 -16.52
CA GLU A 499 -2.66 10.78 -17.10
C GLU A 499 -1.72 11.43 -16.09
N VAL A 500 -0.60 10.76 -15.84
CA VAL A 500 0.48 11.21 -14.96
C VAL A 500 1.78 11.20 -15.76
N GLY A 501 2.63 12.19 -15.53
CA GLY A 501 4.00 12.21 -16.03
C GLY A 501 5.01 12.65 -14.98
N THR A 502 6.28 12.68 -15.34
CA THR A 502 7.38 13.12 -14.45
C THR A 502 8.15 14.29 -15.04
N LEU A 503 8.63 15.18 -14.17
CA LEU A 503 9.52 16.27 -14.54
C LEU A 503 10.88 15.78 -15.05
N ALA A 504 11.31 16.28 -16.20
CA ALA A 504 12.61 15.95 -16.80
C ALA A 504 13.81 16.64 -16.12
N ALA A 505 13.58 17.74 -15.40
CA ALA A 505 14.57 18.52 -14.67
C ALA A 505 13.91 19.26 -13.49
N ASP A 506 14.72 19.79 -12.56
CA ASP A 506 14.23 20.64 -11.49
C ASP A 506 13.45 21.82 -12.07
N THR A 507 12.24 22.05 -11.57
CA THR A 507 11.33 23.05 -12.12
C THR A 507 10.78 23.93 -11.02
N THR A 508 10.92 25.26 -11.17
CA THR A 508 10.36 26.23 -10.22
C THR A 508 9.05 26.80 -10.75
N VAL A 509 7.97 26.63 -9.98
CA VAL A 509 6.65 27.21 -10.28
C VAL A 509 6.07 27.85 -9.02
N GLY A 510 5.58 29.08 -9.11
CA GLY A 510 4.99 29.78 -7.96
C GLY A 510 5.96 30.05 -6.80
N GLY A 511 7.28 29.96 -7.02
CA GLY A 511 8.31 30.10 -5.99
C GLY A 511 8.74 28.79 -5.32
N THR A 512 8.03 27.69 -5.58
CA THR A 512 8.42 26.34 -5.14
C THR A 512 9.23 25.65 -6.23
N THR A 513 10.36 25.03 -5.85
CA THR A 513 11.17 24.21 -6.76
C THR A 513 10.87 22.73 -6.53
N TYR A 514 10.39 22.07 -7.57
CA TYR A 514 10.13 20.65 -7.59
C TYR A 514 11.32 19.91 -8.21
N PRO A 515 11.91 18.92 -7.53
CA PRO A 515 13.02 18.15 -8.07
C PRO A 515 12.63 17.39 -9.35
N LYS A 516 13.62 17.14 -10.21
CA LYS A 516 13.51 16.18 -11.30
C LYS A 516 12.92 14.86 -10.80
N GLY A 517 11.98 14.29 -11.56
CA GLY A 517 11.29 13.05 -11.19
C GLY A 517 10.01 13.26 -10.40
N SER A 518 9.71 14.47 -9.92
CA SER A 518 8.39 14.78 -9.33
C SER A 518 7.27 14.47 -10.31
N TYR A 519 6.18 13.90 -9.83
CA TYR A 519 5.04 13.53 -10.65
C TYR A 519 4.15 14.75 -10.91
N VAL A 520 3.55 14.79 -12.09
CA VAL A 520 2.71 15.89 -12.56
C VAL A 520 1.45 15.31 -13.18
N VAL A 521 0.31 15.72 -12.64
CA VAL A 521 -1.02 15.49 -13.22
C VAL A 521 -1.42 16.78 -13.92
N ASP A 522 -1.13 16.89 -15.23
CA ASP A 522 -1.53 18.07 -16.02
C ASP A 522 -3.04 18.03 -16.25
N MET A 523 -3.74 19.13 -15.95
CA MET A 523 -5.19 19.19 -16.08
C MET A 523 -5.67 19.36 -17.54
N HIS A 524 -4.75 19.43 -18.51
CA HIS A 524 -5.02 19.36 -19.95
C HIS A 524 -5.07 17.91 -20.43
N GLN A 525 -6.03 17.15 -19.92
CA GLN A 525 -6.19 15.72 -20.19
C GLN A 525 -7.67 15.34 -20.30
N PRO A 526 -8.04 14.30 -21.05
CA PRO A 526 -9.44 13.93 -21.29
C PRO A 526 -10.22 13.67 -20.00
N LEU A 527 -9.60 13.08 -18.97
CA LEU A 527 -10.24 12.75 -17.69
C LEU A 527 -10.02 13.81 -16.59
N ARG A 528 -9.82 15.10 -16.97
CA ARG A 528 -9.60 16.19 -16.00
C ARG A 528 -10.66 16.26 -14.89
N GLY A 529 -11.92 15.92 -15.20
CA GLY A 529 -13.01 15.96 -14.22
C GLY A 529 -12.82 14.91 -13.13
N LEU A 530 -12.41 13.69 -13.50
CA LEU A 530 -12.08 12.64 -12.53
C LEU A 530 -10.81 12.98 -11.76
N ALA A 531 -9.76 13.45 -12.45
CA ALA A 531 -8.52 13.86 -11.80
C ALA A 531 -8.75 14.96 -10.76
N ASN A 532 -9.51 16.00 -11.12
CA ASN A 532 -9.86 17.10 -10.21
C ASN A 532 -10.76 16.61 -9.08
N ALA A 533 -11.74 15.75 -9.37
CA ALA A 533 -12.55 15.13 -8.32
C ALA A 533 -11.63 14.46 -7.30
N LEU A 534 -10.72 13.57 -7.72
CA LEU A 534 -9.87 12.78 -6.82
C LEU A 534 -8.81 13.60 -6.06
N LEU A 535 -8.31 14.70 -6.61
CA LEU A 535 -7.17 15.46 -6.06
C LEU A 535 -7.53 16.82 -5.46
N ASP A 536 -8.62 17.45 -5.88
CA ASP A 536 -9.04 18.70 -5.29
C ASP A 536 -9.55 18.49 -3.86
N LEU A 537 -9.44 19.51 -3.01
CA LEU A 537 -9.98 19.46 -1.65
C LEU A 537 -11.50 19.21 -1.66
N GLY A 538 -12.20 19.72 -2.67
CA GLY A 538 -13.65 19.71 -2.75
C GLY A 538 -14.27 20.95 -2.09
N GLU A 539 -15.58 20.89 -1.84
CA GLU A 539 -16.36 22.05 -1.38
C GLU A 539 -16.99 21.80 -0.01
N ASP A 540 -17.10 22.86 0.80
CA ASP A 540 -18.02 22.88 1.94
C ASP A 540 -19.45 23.08 1.43
N ILE A 541 -20.17 21.97 1.27
CA ILE A 541 -21.58 21.97 0.90
C ILE A 541 -22.51 22.02 2.11
N SER A 542 -21.97 22.24 3.31
CA SER A 542 -22.75 22.30 4.55
C SER A 542 -23.90 23.24 4.33
N ALA A 543 -23.67 24.52 3.99
CA ALA A 543 -24.71 25.53 3.84
C ALA A 543 -25.76 25.26 2.73
N LYS A 544 -25.46 24.36 1.78
CA LYS A 544 -26.31 24.06 0.61
C LYS A 544 -27.42 23.07 0.95
N VAL A 545 -27.11 22.04 1.75
CA VAL A 545 -28.06 20.95 2.04
C VAL A 545 -28.19 20.68 3.54
N PRO A 546 -29.37 20.30 4.05
CA PRO A 546 -29.58 20.08 5.49
C PRO A 546 -28.82 18.85 6.00
N SER A 547 -28.63 17.84 5.15
CA SER A 547 -27.95 16.58 5.45
C SER A 547 -27.43 15.95 4.15
N MET A 548 -26.41 15.11 4.25
CA MET A 548 -25.97 14.21 3.19
C MET A 548 -26.23 12.77 3.62
N TYR A 549 -26.70 11.93 2.70
CA TYR A 549 -26.95 10.52 3.00
C TYR A 549 -25.67 9.67 2.94
N ASP A 550 -24.64 10.13 2.21
CA ASP A 550 -23.31 9.52 2.16
C ASP A 550 -22.20 10.60 2.22
N ILE A 551 -20.95 10.18 1.99
CA ILE A 551 -19.77 11.03 1.96
C ILE A 551 -19.82 12.10 0.86
N SER A 552 -19.31 13.30 1.14
CA SER A 552 -19.23 14.43 0.20
C SER A 552 -17.84 15.04 0.04
N ALA A 553 -16.79 14.42 0.59
CA ALA A 553 -15.40 14.77 0.29
C ALA A 553 -14.52 13.52 0.36
N TRP A 554 -13.59 13.35 -0.58
CA TRP A 554 -12.83 12.10 -0.77
C TRP A 554 -11.37 12.32 -1.19
N SER A 555 -10.91 13.57 -1.20
CA SER A 555 -9.63 13.97 -1.80
C SER A 555 -8.45 13.10 -1.38
N TYR A 556 -7.78 12.46 -2.34
CA TYR A 556 -6.57 11.69 -2.07
C TYR A 556 -5.43 12.59 -1.60
N ALA A 557 -5.32 13.80 -2.16
CA ALA A 557 -4.29 14.78 -1.81
C ALA A 557 -4.28 15.13 -0.31
N TYR A 558 -5.42 14.99 0.36
CA TYR A 558 -5.57 15.32 1.78
C TYR A 558 -5.73 14.09 2.68
N THR A 559 -6.12 12.94 2.15
CA THR A 559 -6.46 11.77 2.98
C THR A 559 -5.55 10.56 2.79
N TRP A 560 -4.70 10.55 1.75
CA TRP A 560 -3.86 9.38 1.42
C TRP A 560 -2.42 9.47 1.94
N GLY A 561 -2.07 10.53 2.67
CA GLY A 561 -0.77 10.64 3.35
C GLY A 561 0.39 11.14 2.48
N ALA A 562 0.20 11.28 1.16
CA ALA A 562 1.18 11.91 0.28
C ALA A 562 1.02 13.44 0.27
N THR A 563 2.14 14.16 0.18
CA THR A 563 2.15 15.59 -0.16
C THR A 563 1.74 15.76 -1.62
N VAL A 564 0.76 16.63 -1.87
CA VAL A 564 0.31 17.00 -3.22
C VAL A 564 0.08 18.50 -3.28
N ASP A 565 0.75 19.18 -4.21
CA ASP A 565 0.64 20.61 -4.40
C ASP A 565 -0.27 20.94 -5.60
N LYS A 566 -1.28 21.79 -5.36
CA LYS A 566 -2.12 22.38 -6.41
C LYS A 566 -1.42 23.60 -7.01
N VAL A 567 -1.08 23.58 -8.30
CA VAL A 567 -0.23 24.61 -8.91
C VAL A 567 -0.88 25.30 -10.12
N GLY A 568 -0.86 26.64 -10.11
CA GLY A 568 -1.28 27.49 -11.22
C GLY A 568 -2.77 27.37 -11.57
N LEU A 569 -3.14 27.85 -12.76
CA LEU A 569 -4.46 27.73 -13.38
C LEU A 569 -4.33 27.11 -14.77
N THR A 570 -5.36 26.42 -15.27
CA THR A 570 -5.31 25.85 -16.64
C THR A 570 -5.03 26.88 -17.73
N THR A 571 -5.31 28.15 -17.49
CA THR A 571 -4.98 29.27 -18.39
C THR A 571 -3.50 29.63 -18.43
N ASP A 572 -2.69 29.10 -17.52
CA ASP A 572 -1.26 29.35 -17.45
C ASP A 572 -0.48 28.48 -18.46
N ALA A 573 0.77 28.87 -18.71
CA ALA A 573 1.66 28.13 -19.59
C ALA A 573 1.95 26.70 -19.07
N PRO A 574 2.31 25.75 -19.95
CA PRO A 574 2.64 24.37 -19.58
C PRO A 574 3.70 24.24 -18.49
N PHE A 575 3.60 23.16 -17.72
CA PHE A 575 4.39 22.83 -16.53
C PHE A 575 5.86 22.42 -16.83
N GLY A 576 6.49 23.00 -17.84
CA GLY A 576 7.81 22.57 -18.34
C GLY A 576 7.73 21.27 -19.14
N THR A 577 8.84 20.51 -19.22
CA THR A 577 8.87 19.22 -19.94
C THR A 577 8.48 18.08 -19.01
N VAL A 578 7.30 17.51 -19.26
CA VAL A 578 6.74 16.36 -18.55
C VAL A 578 6.74 15.15 -19.48
N SER A 579 7.23 14.01 -19.00
CA SER A 579 7.19 12.74 -19.74
C SER A 579 6.12 11.82 -19.15
N PRO A 580 5.15 11.32 -19.94
CA PRO A 580 4.12 10.40 -19.45
C PRO A 580 4.71 9.12 -18.85
N ILE A 581 4.04 8.56 -17.85
CA ILE A 581 4.41 7.30 -17.20
C ILE A 581 3.24 6.31 -17.21
N THR A 582 3.54 5.02 -17.11
CA THR A 582 2.55 3.93 -17.03
C THR A 582 2.61 3.17 -15.69
N ALA A 583 3.60 3.48 -14.87
CA ALA A 583 3.77 3.02 -13.49
C ALA A 583 4.58 4.07 -12.71
N PRO A 584 4.41 4.20 -11.39
CA PRO A 584 5.28 5.04 -10.58
C PRO A 584 6.74 4.56 -10.69
N ALA A 585 7.69 5.47 -10.48
CA ALA A 585 9.08 5.09 -10.31
C ALA A 585 9.21 4.29 -9.01
N SER A 586 9.99 3.20 -9.05
CA SER A 586 10.30 2.42 -7.86
C SER A 586 11.06 3.28 -6.86
N ASN A 587 10.65 3.22 -5.60
CA ASN A 587 11.36 3.85 -4.49
C ASN A 587 12.50 2.97 -3.97
N VAL A 588 12.66 1.73 -4.45
CA VAL A 588 13.68 0.81 -3.96
C VAL A 588 15.08 1.32 -4.26
N SER A 589 15.75 1.78 -3.23
CA SER A 589 17.20 1.89 -3.17
C SER A 589 17.68 1.06 -1.98
N THR A 590 18.72 0.25 -2.21
CA THR A 590 19.28 -0.63 -1.17
C THR A 590 20.80 -0.49 -1.16
N PRO A 591 21.43 -0.24 0.00
CA PRO A 591 22.87 -0.05 0.05
C PRO A 591 23.58 -1.34 -0.35
N ALA A 592 24.63 -1.26 -1.18
CA ALA A 592 25.30 -2.45 -1.72
C ALA A 592 26.08 -3.30 -0.70
N LYS A 593 26.25 -2.81 0.53
CA LYS A 593 27.03 -3.47 1.59
C LYS A 593 26.13 -3.73 2.80
N ALA A 594 26.28 -4.92 3.38
CA ALA A 594 25.67 -5.25 4.66
C ALA A 594 26.14 -4.29 5.76
N GLY A 595 25.18 -3.80 6.55
CA GLY A 595 25.37 -2.79 7.57
C GLY A 595 24.05 -2.48 8.27
N TYR A 596 24.07 -1.54 9.21
CA TYR A 596 22.84 -1.00 9.79
C TYR A 596 22.11 -0.19 8.73
N LEU A 597 20.81 -0.44 8.61
CA LEU A 597 19.94 0.26 7.68
C LEU A 597 18.90 1.05 8.45
N THR A 598 18.42 2.13 7.83
CA THR A 598 17.31 2.94 8.32
C THR A 598 16.29 3.16 7.22
N PHE A 599 15.02 3.32 7.57
CA PHE A 599 13.96 3.71 6.64
C PHE A 599 12.85 4.47 7.37
N ASP A 600 12.16 5.34 6.63
CA ASP A 600 11.02 6.10 7.15
C ASP A 600 9.80 5.20 7.33
N VAL A 601 9.07 5.34 8.46
CA VAL A 601 7.81 4.62 8.71
C VAL A 601 6.63 5.61 8.66
N ALA A 602 6.37 6.13 7.46
CA ALA A 602 5.45 7.25 7.25
C ALA A 602 4.12 6.82 6.61
N GLY A 603 4.14 5.89 5.67
CA GLY A 603 3.01 5.46 4.86
C GLY A 603 2.61 4.01 5.08
N VAL A 604 1.54 3.58 4.39
CA VAL A 604 1.00 2.22 4.59
C VAL A 604 1.99 1.14 4.16
N ALA A 605 2.74 1.34 3.07
CA ALA A 605 3.72 0.34 2.61
C ALA A 605 4.89 0.20 3.58
N ASP A 606 5.28 1.31 4.22
CA ASP A 606 6.35 1.32 5.22
C ASP A 606 5.95 0.51 6.46
N TYR A 607 4.68 0.59 6.88
CA TYR A 607 4.15 -0.27 7.95
C TYR A 607 4.01 -1.73 7.53
N GLN A 608 3.67 -2.01 6.27
CA GLN A 608 3.69 -3.39 5.76
C GLN A 608 5.10 -3.97 5.79
N ALA A 609 6.10 -3.19 5.39
CA ALA A 609 7.49 -3.57 5.47
C ALA A 609 7.96 -3.80 6.90
N LEU A 610 7.61 -2.89 7.82
CA LEU A 610 7.90 -3.02 9.24
C LEU A 610 7.29 -4.30 9.83
N ASN A 611 6.01 -4.56 9.59
CA ASN A 611 5.35 -5.77 10.10
C ASN A 611 5.97 -7.04 9.50
N ALA A 612 6.30 -7.06 8.21
CA ALA A 612 6.95 -8.21 7.58
C ALA A 612 8.31 -8.55 8.21
N LEU A 613 9.10 -7.53 8.60
CA LEU A 613 10.35 -7.75 9.33
C LEU A 613 10.12 -8.34 10.72
N LEU A 614 9.11 -7.84 11.43
CA LEU A 614 8.79 -8.30 12.78
C LEU A 614 8.24 -9.74 12.79
N GLU A 615 7.45 -10.11 11.76
CA GLU A 615 6.95 -11.48 11.56
C GLU A 615 8.10 -12.47 11.31
N ASP A 616 9.18 -12.03 10.65
CA ASP A 616 10.39 -12.83 10.45
C ASP A 616 11.34 -12.82 11.68
N ASP A 617 10.85 -12.40 12.86
CA ASP A 617 11.60 -12.26 14.11
C ASP A 617 12.82 -11.31 14.01
N GLU A 618 12.83 -10.39 13.05
CA GLU A 618 13.93 -9.44 12.89
C GLU A 618 13.88 -8.32 13.93
N GLN A 619 15.06 -7.90 14.42
CA GLN A 619 15.15 -6.82 15.39
C GLN A 619 14.96 -5.47 14.70
N VAL A 620 13.94 -4.73 15.14
CA VAL A 620 13.65 -3.37 14.65
C VAL A 620 13.50 -2.39 15.81
N SER A 621 14.21 -1.27 15.74
CA SER A 621 14.09 -0.16 16.69
C SER A 621 13.53 1.08 15.98
N MET A 622 12.40 1.60 16.45
CA MET A 622 11.84 2.87 15.97
C MET A 622 12.39 4.05 16.78
N LEU A 623 13.04 4.99 16.09
CA LEU A 623 13.61 6.19 16.67
C LEU A 623 12.53 7.23 17.00
N ALA A 624 12.91 8.27 17.75
CA ALA A 624 12.00 9.33 18.17
C ALA A 624 11.44 10.16 17.00
N ASP A 625 12.16 10.22 15.88
CA ASP A 625 11.73 10.87 14.63
C ASP A 625 10.85 9.96 13.75
N GLY A 626 10.52 8.75 14.21
CA GLY A 626 9.66 7.82 13.50
C GLY A 626 10.32 6.96 12.43
N SER A 627 11.62 7.13 12.17
CA SER A 627 12.37 6.19 11.34
C SER A 627 12.62 4.87 12.07
N ALA A 628 12.75 3.76 11.33
CA ALA A 628 13.06 2.45 11.85
C ALA A 628 14.50 2.06 11.47
N VAL A 629 15.25 1.56 12.45
CA VAL A 629 16.61 1.04 12.27
C VAL A 629 16.58 -0.48 12.38
N VAL A 630 17.30 -1.15 11.48
CA VAL A 630 17.56 -2.59 11.51
C VAL A 630 19.05 -2.89 11.59
N GLY A 631 19.39 -3.99 12.25
CA GLY A 631 20.77 -4.42 12.42
C GLY A 631 21.37 -5.04 11.14
N PRO A 632 22.70 -5.20 11.08
CA PRO A 632 23.37 -5.84 9.96
C PRO A 632 23.03 -7.32 9.78
N GLU A 633 22.54 -7.99 10.83
CA GLU A 633 22.09 -9.38 10.79
C GLU A 633 20.79 -9.51 9.96
N SER A 634 19.93 -8.48 9.99
CA SER A 634 18.64 -8.39 9.28
C SER A 634 18.75 -7.82 7.87
N TYR A 635 19.97 -7.58 7.37
CA TYR A 635 20.20 -6.86 6.11
C TYR A 635 19.54 -7.55 4.90
N ASP A 636 19.62 -8.87 4.81
CA ASP A 636 19.06 -9.61 3.68
C ASP A 636 17.52 -9.60 3.72
N ALA A 637 16.92 -9.79 4.90
CA ALA A 637 15.47 -9.69 5.11
C ALA A 637 14.96 -8.27 4.79
N ALA A 638 15.62 -7.23 5.32
CA ALA A 638 15.29 -5.83 5.04
C ALA A 638 15.31 -5.54 3.54
N LYS A 639 16.31 -6.05 2.82
CA LYS A 639 16.41 -5.88 1.36
C LYS A 639 15.28 -6.59 0.60
N GLU A 640 14.89 -7.80 1.02
CA GLU A 640 13.78 -8.54 0.42
C GLU A 640 12.44 -7.82 0.65
N VAL A 641 12.20 -7.40 1.89
CA VAL A 641 11.04 -6.62 2.29
C VAL A 641 10.97 -5.30 1.51
N ALA A 642 12.09 -4.58 1.39
CA ALA A 642 12.14 -3.34 0.63
C ALA A 642 11.77 -3.52 -0.84
N SER A 643 12.28 -4.59 -1.46
CA SER A 643 11.90 -4.94 -2.83
C SER A 643 10.42 -5.34 -2.96
N THR A 644 9.82 -5.91 -1.92
CA THR A 644 8.43 -6.40 -1.93
C THR A 644 7.43 -5.25 -1.78
N PHE A 645 7.72 -4.30 -0.90
CA PHE A 645 6.82 -3.20 -0.57
C PHE A 645 7.19 -1.86 -1.23
N ASP A 646 8.21 -1.85 -2.07
CA ASP A 646 8.72 -0.66 -2.77
C ASP A 646 9.07 0.49 -1.81
N ILE A 647 9.90 0.19 -0.80
CA ILE A 647 10.42 1.17 0.17
C ILE A 647 11.91 1.42 -0.03
N ASP A 648 12.36 2.62 0.32
CA ASP A 648 13.78 3.00 0.30
C ASP A 648 14.48 2.58 1.59
N LEU A 649 15.71 2.07 1.46
CA LEU A 649 16.58 1.77 2.59
C LEU A 649 17.84 2.62 2.49
N ASP A 650 18.11 3.36 3.55
CA ASP A 650 19.33 4.13 3.72
C ASP A 650 20.32 3.43 4.64
N VAL A 651 21.59 3.81 4.53
CA VAL A 651 22.59 3.45 5.55
C VAL A 651 22.32 4.28 6.79
N ALA A 652 22.11 3.62 7.93
CA ALA A 652 21.91 4.31 9.20
C ALA A 652 23.07 5.27 9.49
N THR A 653 22.72 6.54 9.72
CA THR A 653 23.69 7.60 9.99
C THR A 653 24.28 7.45 11.40
N LYS A 654 25.35 8.19 11.69
CA LYS A 654 25.88 8.23 13.06
C LYS A 654 24.83 8.74 14.07
N ALA A 655 23.97 9.67 13.68
CA ALA A 655 22.93 10.18 14.56
C ALA A 655 21.92 9.07 14.90
N ASP A 656 21.50 8.29 13.91
CA ASP A 656 20.55 7.18 14.07
C ASP A 656 21.11 6.12 15.02
N LEU A 657 22.39 5.78 14.84
CA LEU A 657 23.07 4.77 15.66
C LEU A 657 23.31 5.25 17.10
N ASP A 658 23.60 6.54 17.30
CA ASP A 658 23.72 7.13 18.64
C ASP A 658 22.33 7.20 19.32
N ALA A 659 21.25 7.40 18.54
CA ALA A 659 19.88 7.46 19.05
C ALA A 659 19.31 6.08 19.45
N LEU A 660 19.94 4.96 19.08
CA LEU A 660 19.49 3.61 19.49
C LEU A 660 19.42 3.45 21.02
N ASP A 661 20.28 4.17 21.76
CA ASP A 661 20.34 4.16 23.22
C ASP A 661 19.48 5.27 23.88
N ASP A 662 18.81 6.12 23.08
CA ASP A 662 18.01 7.23 23.61
C ASP A 662 16.68 6.75 24.21
N ALA A 663 16.22 7.43 25.26
CA ALA A 663 14.95 7.11 25.93
C ALA A 663 13.70 7.28 25.03
N GLY A 664 13.83 7.97 23.90
CA GLY A 664 12.78 8.14 22.90
C GLY A 664 12.69 6.99 21.89
N THR A 665 13.70 6.12 21.83
CA THR A 665 13.75 4.98 20.92
C THR A 665 13.01 3.80 21.52
N LYS A 666 12.24 3.10 20.68
CA LYS A 666 11.46 1.94 21.07
C LYS A 666 11.83 0.72 20.21
N ALA A 667 12.29 -0.34 20.87
CA ALA A 667 12.36 -1.66 20.26
C ALA A 667 10.94 -2.19 20.00
N LEU A 668 10.68 -2.62 18.77
CA LEU A 668 9.38 -3.08 18.34
C LEU A 668 9.27 -4.60 18.44
N ALA A 669 8.04 -5.08 18.56
CA ALA A 669 7.68 -6.47 18.58
C ALA A 669 6.55 -6.68 17.56
N ASP A 670 6.49 -7.88 16.99
CA ASP A 670 5.28 -8.31 16.29
C ASP A 670 4.08 -8.28 17.25
N LEU A 671 2.92 -7.87 16.74
CA LEU A 671 1.74 -7.55 17.54
C LEU A 671 0.58 -8.51 17.26
N THR A 672 0.21 -9.29 18.27
CA THR A 672 -1.12 -9.91 18.28
C THR A 672 -2.18 -8.88 18.69
N ILE A 673 -3.06 -8.51 17.77
CA ILE A 673 -4.11 -7.50 17.99
C ILE A 673 -5.46 -8.18 18.24
N GLY A 674 -5.97 -8.06 19.47
CA GLY A 674 -7.38 -8.29 19.74
C GLY A 674 -8.19 -7.12 19.21
N TYR A 675 -9.25 -7.35 18.42
CA TYR A 675 -10.03 -6.24 17.86
C TYR A 675 -11.54 -6.40 18.05
N VAL A 676 -12.19 -5.32 18.47
CA VAL A 676 -13.64 -5.15 18.53
C VAL A 676 -14.03 -4.09 17.51
N GLY A 677 -14.46 -4.50 16.31
CA GLY A 677 -14.65 -3.59 15.19
C GLY A 677 -15.52 -4.13 14.06
N THR A 678 -15.61 -3.35 12.99
CA THR A 678 -16.29 -3.73 11.75
C THR A 678 -15.29 -4.31 10.73
N GLN A 679 -15.76 -4.61 9.52
CA GLN A 679 -14.91 -4.98 8.39
C GLN A 679 -13.88 -3.90 8.06
N ASP A 680 -14.22 -2.62 8.23
CA ASP A 680 -13.31 -1.49 7.99
C ASP A 680 -12.08 -1.59 8.90
N ASP A 681 -12.30 -1.88 10.19
CA ASP A 681 -11.21 -2.06 11.15
C ASP A 681 -10.35 -3.27 10.78
N LYS A 682 -10.97 -4.42 10.48
CA LYS A 682 -10.25 -5.63 10.10
C LYS A 682 -9.41 -5.42 8.83
N LEU A 683 -10.01 -4.93 7.75
CA LEU A 683 -9.34 -4.78 6.46
C LEU A 683 -8.23 -3.73 6.52
N SER A 684 -8.41 -2.65 7.29
CA SER A 684 -7.36 -1.63 7.46
C SER A 684 -6.18 -2.17 8.26
N LEU A 685 -6.42 -2.95 9.34
CA LEU A 685 -5.36 -3.61 10.09
C LEU A 685 -4.58 -4.60 9.21
N GLN A 686 -5.28 -5.41 8.41
CA GLN A 686 -4.65 -6.32 7.46
C GLN A 686 -3.87 -5.59 6.36
N GLN A 687 -4.39 -4.47 5.86
CA GLN A 687 -3.70 -3.64 4.87
C GLN A 687 -2.42 -3.00 5.43
N LEU A 688 -2.35 -2.75 6.74
CA LEU A 688 -1.15 -2.28 7.43
C LEU A 688 -0.11 -3.39 7.67
N GLY A 689 -0.44 -4.65 7.36
CA GLY A 689 0.44 -5.81 7.55
C GLY A 689 0.23 -6.54 8.88
N PHE A 690 -0.76 -6.18 9.70
CA PHE A 690 -1.11 -6.98 10.88
C PHE A 690 -1.92 -8.21 10.47
N ASP A 691 -1.38 -9.39 10.71
CA ASP A 691 -1.99 -10.68 10.36
C ASP A 691 -2.43 -11.51 11.58
N ASP A 692 -1.82 -11.28 12.75
CA ASP A 692 -2.22 -11.86 14.03
C ASP A 692 -3.41 -11.13 14.68
N LEU A 693 -4.58 -11.23 14.03
CA LEU A 693 -5.82 -10.58 14.46
C LEU A 693 -6.76 -11.55 15.20
N VAL A 694 -7.13 -11.19 16.43
CA VAL A 694 -8.12 -11.92 17.24
C VAL A 694 -9.46 -11.17 17.26
N PRO A 695 -10.52 -11.64 16.57
CA PRO A 695 -11.82 -10.97 16.59
C PRO A 695 -12.53 -11.14 17.93
N LEU A 696 -12.93 -10.04 18.54
CA LEU A 696 -13.52 -10.00 19.87
C LEU A 696 -14.85 -9.25 19.89
N THR A 697 -15.74 -9.69 20.79
CA THR A 697 -16.95 -8.99 21.20
C THR A 697 -17.14 -9.17 22.71
N ALA A 698 -17.98 -8.35 23.34
CA ALA A 698 -18.32 -8.57 24.74
C ALA A 698 -18.96 -9.97 24.98
N ALA A 699 -19.65 -10.51 23.97
CA ALA A 699 -20.25 -11.84 24.04
C ALA A 699 -19.21 -12.96 23.90
N SER A 700 -18.29 -12.87 22.92
CA SER A 700 -17.25 -13.89 22.73
C SER A 700 -16.31 -13.96 23.93
N LEU A 701 -15.91 -12.82 24.50
CA LEU A 701 -15.09 -12.78 25.72
C LEU A 701 -15.81 -13.25 26.98
N ALA A 702 -17.13 -13.08 27.04
CA ALA A 702 -17.92 -13.61 28.16
C ALA A 702 -18.05 -15.13 28.08
N ALA A 703 -18.11 -15.68 26.87
CA ALA A 703 -18.13 -17.11 26.62
C ALA A 703 -16.75 -17.75 26.83
N ASP A 704 -15.69 -17.09 26.35
CA ASP A 704 -14.32 -17.56 26.47
C ASP A 704 -13.34 -16.40 26.76
N PRO A 705 -13.03 -16.15 28.05
CA PRO A 705 -12.02 -15.16 28.46
C PRO A 705 -10.60 -15.46 27.98
N THR A 706 -10.30 -16.71 27.59
CA THR A 706 -8.94 -17.11 27.21
C THR A 706 -8.52 -16.55 25.85
N LEU A 707 -9.46 -16.00 25.07
CA LEU A 707 -9.21 -15.31 23.81
C LEU A 707 -8.29 -14.07 23.96
N LEU A 708 -8.09 -13.54 25.18
CA LEU A 708 -7.11 -12.47 25.43
C LEU A 708 -5.69 -12.97 25.69
N LYS A 709 -5.48 -14.29 25.78
CA LYS A 709 -4.15 -14.84 26.04
C LYS A 709 -3.27 -14.62 24.81
N GLY A 710 -2.15 -13.92 24.99
CA GLY A 710 -1.23 -13.59 23.90
C GLY A 710 -1.61 -12.33 23.13
N VAL A 711 -2.77 -11.71 23.39
CA VAL A 711 -3.07 -10.39 22.84
C VAL A 711 -2.16 -9.34 23.47
N ASP A 712 -1.54 -8.51 22.64
CA ASP A 712 -0.65 -7.42 23.06
C ASP A 712 -1.40 -6.09 23.20
N VAL A 713 -2.27 -5.81 22.23
CA VAL A 713 -3.06 -4.57 22.17
C VAL A 713 -4.50 -4.88 21.80
N LEU A 714 -5.45 -4.24 22.48
CA LEU A 714 -6.86 -4.30 22.15
C LEU A 714 -7.25 -3.08 21.28
N TRP A 715 -7.58 -3.29 20.01
CA TRP A 715 -8.23 -2.30 19.14
C TRP A 715 -9.74 -2.25 19.39
N VAL A 716 -10.29 -1.07 19.67
CA VAL A 716 -11.73 -0.84 19.86
C VAL A 716 -12.26 0.18 18.85
N GLY A 717 -12.83 -0.32 17.75
CA GLY A 717 -13.47 0.47 16.70
C GLY A 717 -15.00 0.48 16.76
N SER A 718 -15.61 -0.41 17.54
CA SER A 718 -17.06 -0.55 17.72
C SER A 718 -17.46 -0.65 19.19
N THR A 719 -18.74 -0.45 19.50
CA THR A 719 -19.24 -0.40 20.88
C THR A 719 -18.80 -1.61 21.70
N PHE A 720 -18.03 -1.34 22.76
CA PHE A 720 -17.54 -2.35 23.68
C PHE A 720 -17.82 -1.96 25.13
N ASN A 721 -18.97 -2.41 25.65
CA ASN A 721 -19.37 -2.17 27.04
C ASN A 721 -20.01 -3.44 27.62
N PRO A 722 -19.20 -4.36 28.18
CA PRO A 722 -19.72 -5.57 28.79
C PRO A 722 -20.75 -5.27 29.89
N THR A 723 -21.94 -5.84 29.73
CA THR A 723 -23.05 -5.74 30.68
C THR A 723 -22.75 -6.49 31.97
N SER A 724 -23.58 -6.32 33.00
CA SER A 724 -23.48 -7.11 34.25
C SER A 724 -23.60 -8.62 34.01
N ALA A 725 -24.35 -9.05 32.99
CA ALA A 725 -24.43 -10.46 32.59
C ALA A 725 -23.15 -10.97 31.90
N GLN A 726 -22.31 -10.06 31.40
CA GLN A 726 -21.03 -10.34 30.75
C GLN A 726 -19.86 -9.99 31.70
N ALA A 727 -20.04 -10.19 33.01
CA ALA A 727 -19.03 -9.87 34.02
C ALA A 727 -17.68 -10.55 33.74
N ALA A 728 -17.68 -11.77 33.20
CA ALA A 728 -16.46 -12.49 32.82
C ALA A 728 -15.62 -11.71 31.79
N ALA A 729 -16.26 -11.13 30.76
CA ALA A 729 -15.56 -10.29 29.77
C ALA A 729 -14.95 -9.04 30.42
N ARG A 730 -15.70 -8.38 31.31
CA ARG A 730 -15.19 -7.21 32.05
C ARG A 730 -13.99 -7.59 32.92
N THR A 731 -14.07 -8.69 33.66
CA THR A 731 -12.97 -9.18 34.50
C THR A 731 -11.74 -9.52 33.66
N ALA A 732 -11.92 -10.17 32.51
CA ALA A 732 -10.84 -10.55 31.61
C ALA A 732 -10.08 -9.32 31.07
N VAL A 733 -10.81 -8.33 30.55
CA VAL A 733 -10.20 -7.10 30.03
C VAL A 733 -9.56 -6.27 31.14
N GLN A 734 -10.17 -6.21 32.32
CA GLN A 734 -9.55 -5.54 33.48
C GLN A 734 -8.23 -6.21 33.86
N ALA A 735 -8.19 -7.55 33.90
CA ALA A 735 -6.96 -8.29 34.18
C ALA A 735 -5.89 -8.08 33.10
N PHE A 736 -6.28 -8.03 31.83
CA PHE A 736 -5.39 -7.68 30.72
C PHE A 736 -4.77 -6.29 30.91
N VAL A 737 -5.58 -5.27 31.20
CA VAL A 737 -5.10 -3.90 31.45
C VAL A 737 -4.21 -3.81 32.70
N ASP A 738 -4.58 -4.50 33.78
CA ASP A 738 -3.79 -4.50 35.02
C ASP A 738 -2.45 -5.25 34.86
N ALA A 739 -2.34 -6.14 33.88
CA ALA A 739 -1.09 -6.77 33.46
C ALA A 739 -0.23 -5.91 32.52
N GLY A 740 -0.68 -4.69 32.17
CA GLY A 740 0.03 -3.78 31.25
C GLY A 740 -0.53 -3.74 29.84
N GLY A 741 -1.59 -4.50 29.54
CA GLY A 741 -2.25 -4.52 28.23
C GLY A 741 -2.87 -3.17 27.85
N SER A 742 -2.70 -2.77 26.60
CA SER A 742 -3.10 -1.44 26.11
C SER A 742 -4.41 -1.47 25.32
N ILE A 743 -5.16 -0.35 25.33
CA ILE A 743 -6.38 -0.17 24.53
C ILE A 743 -6.19 0.98 23.55
N VAL A 744 -6.15 0.69 22.26
CA VAL A 744 -6.18 1.70 21.19
C VAL A 744 -7.57 1.66 20.55
N GLY A 745 -8.10 2.79 20.08
CA GLY A 745 -9.40 2.74 19.42
C GLY A 745 -9.80 4.03 18.77
N ARG A 746 -11.03 4.07 18.27
CA ARG A 746 -11.60 5.26 17.64
C ARG A 746 -13.00 5.53 18.12
N SER A 747 -13.50 6.73 17.82
CA SER A 747 -14.83 7.23 18.16
C SER A 747 -15.11 7.25 19.66
N ASN A 748 -16.38 7.45 20.02
CA ASN A 748 -16.85 7.28 21.38
C ASN A 748 -16.70 5.83 21.89
N ALA A 749 -16.64 4.83 21.02
CA ALA A 749 -16.50 3.43 21.41
C ALA A 749 -15.15 3.17 22.09
N GLY A 750 -14.04 3.56 21.45
CA GLY A 750 -12.70 3.46 22.02
C GLY A 750 -12.55 4.28 23.30
N PHE A 751 -13.07 5.52 23.31
CA PHE A 751 -12.99 6.38 24.49
C PHE A 751 -13.75 5.81 25.69
N ASN A 752 -14.98 5.35 25.49
CA ASN A 752 -15.80 4.79 26.56
C ASN A 752 -15.22 3.47 27.08
N ALA A 753 -14.62 2.66 26.22
CA ALA A 753 -13.90 1.46 26.64
C ALA A 753 -12.67 1.83 27.49
N ALA A 754 -11.83 2.74 27.03
CA ALA A 754 -10.66 3.21 27.77
C ALA A 754 -11.03 3.80 29.15
N VAL A 755 -12.10 4.61 29.22
CA VAL A 755 -12.64 5.11 30.49
C VAL A 755 -13.14 3.96 31.38
N SER A 756 -13.87 3.00 30.82
CA SER A 756 -14.44 1.87 31.57
C SER A 756 -13.40 0.97 32.24
N PHE A 757 -12.18 0.94 31.72
CA PHE A 757 -11.05 0.15 32.25
C PHE A 757 -9.95 1.01 32.91
N GLY A 758 -10.25 2.28 33.19
CA GLY A 758 -9.36 3.17 33.94
C GLY A 758 -8.10 3.61 33.19
N LEU A 759 -8.14 3.59 31.85
CA LEU A 759 -7.07 4.08 30.97
C LEU A 759 -7.33 5.48 30.43
N MET A 760 -8.50 6.07 30.67
CA MET A 760 -8.78 7.46 30.32
C MET A 760 -9.75 8.08 31.32
N SER A 761 -9.77 9.41 31.35
CA SER A 761 -10.80 10.19 32.04
C SER A 761 -11.11 11.46 31.25
N GLY A 762 -12.39 11.82 31.19
CA GLY A 762 -12.88 12.98 30.47
C GLY A 762 -14.25 12.73 29.84
N THR A 763 -14.59 13.53 28.84
CA THR A 763 -15.88 13.48 28.14
C THR A 763 -15.66 13.45 26.63
N VAL A 764 -16.30 12.50 25.95
CA VAL A 764 -16.41 12.48 24.49
C VAL A 764 -17.64 13.27 24.03
N VAL A 765 -17.45 14.14 23.06
CA VAL A 765 -18.51 14.90 22.38
C VAL A 765 -18.70 14.30 21.00
N ASN A 766 -19.89 13.80 20.71
CA ASN A 766 -20.23 13.27 19.40
C ASN A 766 -20.60 14.42 18.46
N GLY A 767 -20.00 14.45 17.27
CA GLY A 767 -20.45 15.29 16.17
C GLY A 767 -21.81 14.87 15.62
N ASN A 768 -22.38 15.71 14.76
CA ASN A 768 -23.56 15.35 13.98
C ASN A 768 -23.30 14.05 13.19
N SER A 769 -24.21 13.07 13.29
CA SER A 769 -24.05 11.76 12.66
C SER A 769 -24.06 11.80 11.13
N SER A 770 -24.64 12.84 10.52
CA SER A 770 -24.51 13.06 9.07
C SER A 770 -23.28 13.88 8.69
N GLY A 771 -22.53 14.36 9.69
CA GLY A 771 -21.33 15.16 9.48
C GLY A 771 -20.21 14.31 8.89
N ASN A 772 -19.70 14.69 7.74
CA ASN A 772 -18.64 14.00 7.05
C ASN A 772 -17.77 14.96 6.22
N GLY A 773 -16.51 14.55 6.02
CA GLY A 773 -15.60 15.26 5.14
C GLY A 773 -14.20 15.41 5.70
N ILE A 774 -13.48 16.37 5.13
CA ILE A 774 -12.07 16.62 5.43
C ILE A 774 -11.99 17.78 6.44
N VAL A 775 -11.17 17.57 7.46
CA VAL A 775 -10.94 18.53 8.54
C VAL A 775 -9.47 18.93 8.62
N ASP A 776 -9.24 20.17 9.02
CA ASP A 776 -7.92 20.72 9.37
C ASP A 776 -7.58 20.34 10.82
N VAL A 777 -6.38 19.82 11.02
CA VAL A 777 -5.92 19.30 12.32
C VAL A 777 -4.48 19.73 12.63
N ASP A 778 -4.23 20.04 13.89
CA ASP A 778 -2.90 20.40 14.40
C ASP A 778 -2.34 19.28 15.28
N THR A 779 -1.10 18.87 15.04
CA THR A 779 -0.40 17.89 15.86
C THR A 779 0.61 18.60 16.79
N PRO A 780 0.43 18.57 18.12
CA PRO A 780 1.32 19.25 19.04
C PRO A 780 2.74 18.67 19.04
N ALA A 781 3.74 19.53 19.29
CA ALA A 781 5.12 19.10 19.48
C ALA A 781 5.24 18.07 20.63
N GLY A 782 6.01 17.01 20.42
CA GLY A 782 6.17 15.92 21.38
C GLY A 782 4.94 15.00 21.51
N SER A 783 3.98 15.10 20.59
CA SER A 783 2.94 14.10 20.38
C SER A 783 3.54 12.78 19.89
N ALA A 784 2.92 11.65 20.25
CA ALA A 784 3.19 10.35 19.66
C ALA A 784 2.94 10.32 18.14
N LEU A 785 2.13 11.25 17.60
CA LEU A 785 1.84 11.42 16.18
C LEU A 785 2.69 12.51 15.51
N ALA A 786 3.59 13.17 16.25
CA ALA A 786 4.36 14.30 15.70
C ALA A 786 5.23 13.91 14.50
N PRO A 787 5.85 12.72 14.46
CA PRO A 787 6.61 12.36 13.26
C PRO A 787 5.71 11.95 12.10
N TYR A 788 6.02 12.50 10.92
CA TYR A 788 5.19 12.48 9.72
C TYR A 788 3.76 12.96 9.98
N ALA A 789 3.62 14.01 10.80
CA ALA A 789 2.34 14.67 11.07
C ALA A 789 1.61 15.03 9.78
N GLN A 790 0.29 15.09 9.88
CA GLN A 790 -0.61 15.43 8.80
C GLN A 790 -1.43 16.64 9.22
N ASP A 791 -1.66 17.54 8.27
CA ASP A 791 -2.39 18.79 8.49
C ASP A 791 -3.90 18.61 8.23
N SER A 792 -4.32 17.43 7.77
CA SER A 792 -5.73 17.13 7.57
C SER A 792 -6.07 15.69 7.96
N ALA A 793 -7.35 15.47 8.23
CA ALA A 793 -7.91 14.17 8.57
C ALA A 793 -9.33 14.02 8.02
N PHE A 794 -9.84 12.80 8.05
CA PHE A 794 -11.20 12.48 7.59
C PHE A 794 -12.14 12.22 8.78
N ILE A 795 -13.41 12.63 8.66
CA ILE A 795 -14.46 12.41 9.67
C ILE A 795 -15.73 11.77 9.08
N TYR A 796 -16.32 10.82 9.81
CA TYR A 796 -17.63 10.22 9.55
C TYR A 796 -18.17 9.47 10.80
N PRO A 797 -18.75 10.16 11.81
CA PRO A 797 -18.68 11.60 12.06
C PRO A 797 -17.43 12.00 12.85
N ALA A 798 -17.30 13.28 13.17
CA ALA A 798 -16.27 13.81 14.06
C ALA A 798 -16.57 13.49 15.53
N PHE A 799 -15.53 13.22 16.32
CA PHE A 799 -15.61 13.16 17.78
C PHE A 799 -14.52 14.05 18.39
N SER A 800 -14.85 14.75 19.46
CA SER A 800 -13.90 15.59 20.21
C SER A 800 -13.84 15.16 21.67
N PHE A 801 -12.66 15.30 22.28
CA PHE A 801 -12.45 14.94 23.69
C PHE A 801 -12.23 16.19 24.53
N THR A 802 -12.93 16.27 25.66
CA THR A 802 -12.96 17.46 26.53
C THR A 802 -12.94 17.06 28.00
N GLY A 803 -12.66 18.02 28.88
CA GLY A 803 -12.59 17.75 30.33
C GLY A 803 -11.58 16.66 30.68
N LEU A 804 -10.47 16.61 29.93
CA LEU A 804 -9.45 15.56 30.05
C LEU A 804 -8.88 15.58 31.48
N GLY A 805 -8.87 14.41 32.13
CA GLY A 805 -8.33 14.29 33.48
C GLY A 805 -6.80 14.23 33.52
N GLU A 806 -6.27 14.12 34.73
CA GLU A 806 -4.83 14.16 34.97
C GLU A 806 -4.08 13.06 34.18
N GLY A 807 -3.01 13.45 33.49
CA GLY A 807 -2.16 12.56 32.70
C GLY A 807 -2.68 12.24 31.30
N VAL A 808 -3.93 12.58 30.96
CA VAL A 808 -4.45 12.45 29.59
C VAL A 808 -3.86 13.56 28.73
N ARG A 809 -3.19 13.18 27.63
CA ARG A 809 -2.52 14.10 26.71
C ARG A 809 -3.33 14.27 25.43
N THR A 810 -3.31 15.48 24.89
CA THR A 810 -3.81 15.75 23.54
C THR A 810 -2.70 15.42 22.54
N GLU A 811 -3.00 14.53 21.60
CA GLU A 811 -2.08 14.12 20.53
C GLU A 811 -2.39 14.82 19.21
N GLN A 812 -3.62 15.30 19.04
CA GLN A 812 -4.03 16.09 17.89
C GLN A 812 -5.25 16.94 18.27
N THR A 813 -5.37 18.14 17.70
CA THR A 813 -6.53 19.00 17.84
C THR A 813 -7.17 19.31 16.50
N TYR A 814 -8.49 19.51 16.50
CA TYR A 814 -9.16 20.21 15.41
C TYR A 814 -8.67 21.66 15.35
N ALA A 815 -8.33 22.16 14.16
CA ALA A 815 -7.86 23.54 13.99
C ALA A 815 -8.93 24.59 14.40
N ALA A 816 -8.55 25.87 14.39
CA ALA A 816 -9.46 26.96 14.76
C ALA A 816 -10.68 27.09 13.81
N LYS A 817 -10.51 26.70 12.55
CA LYS A 817 -11.57 26.56 11.55
C LYS A 817 -11.50 25.15 10.98
N PRO A 818 -12.03 24.16 11.70
CA PRO A 818 -11.62 22.78 11.47
C PRO A 818 -12.23 22.16 10.23
N PHE A 819 -13.25 22.74 9.61
CA PHE A 819 -13.91 22.12 8.46
C PHE A 819 -13.40 22.68 7.14
N LEU A 820 -12.91 21.80 6.27
CA LEU A 820 -12.31 22.16 4.99
C LEU A 820 -13.25 21.87 3.82
N ALA A 821 -13.79 20.66 3.72
CA ALA A 821 -14.70 20.24 2.65
C ALA A 821 -15.62 19.10 3.08
N GLY A 822 -16.76 18.96 2.40
CA GLY A 822 -17.80 17.96 2.63
C GLY A 822 -19.08 18.57 3.21
N HIS A 823 -19.75 17.84 4.11
CA HIS A 823 -20.92 18.32 4.84
C HIS A 823 -20.76 18.16 6.36
N TRP A 824 -20.68 19.26 7.11
CA TRP A 824 -20.74 19.22 8.57
C TRP A 824 -21.45 20.44 9.16
N ARG A 825 -22.74 20.25 9.49
CA ARG A 825 -23.52 21.21 10.27
C ARG A 825 -23.70 20.76 11.72
N GLY A 826 -23.79 21.72 12.63
CA GLY A 826 -24.35 21.47 13.96
C GLY A 826 -25.87 21.32 13.88
N THR A 827 -26.39 20.19 14.38
CA THR A 827 -27.83 19.98 14.61
C THR A 827 -28.23 20.30 16.05
N THR A 828 -27.23 20.45 16.94
CA THR A 828 -27.35 20.97 18.30
C THR A 828 -26.27 22.03 18.55
N GLU A 829 -26.31 22.69 19.70
CA GLU A 829 -25.29 23.67 20.11
C GLU A 829 -23.89 23.05 20.29
N THR A 830 -23.78 21.71 20.33
CA THR A 830 -22.56 21.01 20.76
C THR A 830 -21.88 20.14 19.71
N ASN A 831 -22.52 19.87 18.57
CA ASN A 831 -22.08 18.81 17.66
C ASN A 831 -21.63 19.28 16.26
N GLY A 832 -21.45 20.60 16.10
CA GLY A 832 -20.99 21.22 14.86
C GLY A 832 -19.49 21.56 14.87
N PRO A 833 -18.95 21.99 13.71
CA PRO A 833 -17.53 22.31 13.55
C PRO A 833 -17.03 23.42 14.48
N ALA A 834 -17.88 24.44 14.74
CA ALA A 834 -17.53 25.54 15.65
C ALA A 834 -17.29 25.07 17.09
N THR A 835 -17.98 24.02 17.55
CA THR A 835 -17.81 23.48 18.91
C THR A 835 -16.59 22.56 18.99
N ALA A 836 -16.24 21.89 17.88
CA ALA A 836 -15.06 21.03 17.78
C ALA A 836 -13.75 21.84 17.69
N ALA A 837 -13.80 23.08 17.19
CA ALA A 837 -12.63 23.93 17.00
C ALA A 837 -11.74 24.03 18.27
N GLY A 838 -10.45 23.75 18.10
CA GLY A 838 -9.45 23.74 19.18
C GLY A 838 -9.61 22.62 20.21
N LYS A 839 -10.54 21.68 20.03
CA LYS A 839 -10.70 20.51 20.91
C LYS A 839 -9.80 19.38 20.45
N ALA A 840 -9.47 18.48 21.37
CA ALA A 840 -8.69 17.30 21.06
C ALA A 840 -9.46 16.41 20.08
N SER A 841 -8.86 16.12 18.92
CA SER A 841 -9.29 15.12 17.95
C SER A 841 -8.64 13.78 18.21
N VAL A 842 -7.48 13.73 18.87
CA VAL A 842 -6.83 12.49 19.34
C VAL A 842 -6.29 12.71 20.75
N VAL A 843 -6.50 11.73 21.63
CA VAL A 843 -5.99 11.74 23.01
C VAL A 843 -5.24 10.47 23.34
N SER A 844 -4.27 10.56 24.25
CA SER A 844 -3.53 9.42 24.78
C SER A 844 -3.42 9.45 26.30
N TYR A 845 -3.07 8.30 26.88
CA TYR A 845 -2.77 8.15 28.30
C TYR A 845 -1.78 7.01 28.52
N VAL A 846 -0.93 7.14 29.54
CA VAL A 846 -0.06 6.09 30.04
C VAL A 846 -0.34 5.90 31.52
N LYS A 847 -0.79 4.72 31.92
CA LYS A 847 -1.14 4.39 33.30
C LYS A 847 0.15 4.21 34.12
N PRO A 848 0.49 5.12 35.05
CA PRO A 848 1.80 5.12 35.70
C PRO A 848 2.12 3.85 36.51
N THR A 849 1.10 3.14 36.99
CA THR A 849 1.27 1.96 37.84
C THR A 849 1.59 0.68 37.09
N THR A 850 1.18 0.58 35.82
CA THR A 850 1.24 -0.66 35.03
C THR A 850 1.97 -0.48 33.70
N GLY A 851 2.14 0.76 33.24
CA GLY A 851 2.65 1.05 31.90
C GLY A 851 1.61 0.89 30.79
N ALA A 852 0.41 0.35 31.08
CA ALA A 852 -0.67 0.20 30.12
C ALA A 852 -1.01 1.54 29.46
N LYS A 853 -1.16 1.53 28.14
CA LYS A 853 -1.36 2.74 27.35
C LYS A 853 -2.74 2.77 26.72
N SER A 854 -3.21 3.95 26.39
CA SER A 854 -4.36 4.11 25.52
C SER A 854 -4.21 5.29 24.58
N MET A 855 -4.72 5.13 23.37
CA MET A 855 -4.84 6.20 22.38
C MET A 855 -6.20 6.09 21.70
N VAL A 856 -6.91 7.20 21.57
CA VAL A 856 -8.24 7.22 20.97
C VAL A 856 -8.36 8.31 19.91
N PHE A 857 -8.71 7.88 18.70
CA PHE A 857 -8.94 8.74 17.54
C PHE A 857 -10.39 9.21 17.48
N GLY A 858 -10.60 10.52 17.42
CA GLY A 858 -11.88 11.15 17.15
C GLY A 858 -12.13 11.40 15.66
N THR A 859 -11.11 11.19 14.83
CA THR A 859 -11.17 11.14 13.37
C THR A 859 -11.42 9.70 12.89
N SER A 860 -11.83 9.54 11.65
CA SER A 860 -12.28 8.26 11.07
C SER A 860 -11.16 7.56 10.30
N VAL A 861 -10.12 7.16 11.03
CA VAL A 861 -8.85 6.61 10.51
C VAL A 861 -8.96 5.37 9.63
N PHE A 862 -10.03 4.58 9.77
CA PHE A 862 -10.26 3.34 9.01
C PHE A 862 -11.51 3.37 8.11
N PHE A 863 -12.17 4.52 7.96
CA PHE A 863 -13.44 4.62 7.23
C PHE A 863 -13.37 4.01 5.83
N ARG A 864 -14.08 2.89 5.60
CA ARG A 864 -14.12 2.13 4.33
C ARG A 864 -12.74 1.88 3.71
N THR A 865 -11.70 1.80 4.55
CA THR A 865 -10.29 1.74 4.13
C THR A 865 -9.79 2.94 3.30
N HIS A 866 -10.52 4.05 3.22
CA HIS A 866 -10.19 5.18 2.35
C HIS A 866 -9.00 6.03 2.84
N PRO A 867 -8.94 6.51 4.10
CA PRO A 867 -7.88 7.43 4.54
C PRO A 867 -6.57 6.71 4.84
N LYS A 868 -5.68 6.55 3.84
CA LYS A 868 -4.36 5.89 4.04
C LYS A 868 -3.48 6.64 5.04
N GLY A 869 -3.57 7.97 5.06
CA GLY A 869 -2.91 8.78 6.08
C GLY A 869 -3.48 8.54 7.49
N GLY A 870 -4.79 8.29 7.62
CA GLY A 870 -5.39 7.88 8.88
C GLY A 870 -4.91 6.51 9.34
N MET A 871 -4.72 5.57 8.42
CA MET A 871 -4.21 4.24 8.73
C MET A 871 -2.79 4.27 9.29
N SER A 872 -1.89 5.06 8.70
CA SER A 872 -0.51 5.18 9.20
C SER A 872 -0.47 5.79 10.61
N GLN A 873 -1.36 6.73 10.93
CA GLN A 873 -1.52 7.23 12.31
C GLN A 873 -2.01 6.15 13.28
N ALA A 874 -2.99 5.32 12.86
CA ALA A 874 -3.48 4.21 13.67
C ALA A 874 -2.40 3.16 13.94
N ALA A 875 -1.60 2.80 12.93
CA ALA A 875 -0.46 1.89 13.07
C ALA A 875 0.57 2.43 14.04
N ARG A 876 0.92 3.72 13.94
CA ARG A 876 1.78 4.41 14.90
C ARG A 876 1.25 4.32 16.33
N GLY A 877 -0.05 4.52 16.50
CA GLY A 877 -0.74 4.40 17.79
C GLY A 877 -0.67 2.97 18.37
N LEU A 878 -0.84 1.95 17.53
CA LEU A 878 -0.72 0.54 17.89
C LEU A 878 0.71 0.19 18.32
N PHE A 879 1.71 0.52 17.51
CA PHE A 879 3.11 0.28 17.87
C PHE A 879 3.56 1.10 19.08
N TRP A 880 3.07 2.33 19.26
CA TRP A 880 3.33 3.09 20.48
C TRP A 880 2.75 2.39 21.73
N ALA A 881 1.54 1.84 21.60
CA ALA A 881 0.80 1.17 22.66
C ALA A 881 1.28 -0.25 22.98
N GLY A 882 1.86 -0.94 21.99
CA GLY A 882 2.34 -2.32 22.13
C GLY A 882 3.49 -2.49 23.13
N PRO A 883 3.88 -3.73 23.43
CA PRO A 883 5.03 -4.03 24.27
C PRO A 883 6.34 -3.53 23.63
N THR A 884 7.43 -3.60 24.40
CA THR A 884 8.79 -3.39 23.90
C THR A 884 9.36 -4.74 23.50
N GLY A 885 9.85 -4.85 22.26
CA GLY A 885 10.51 -6.06 21.75
C GLY A 885 12.02 -6.06 21.97
N ASP A 886 12.72 -6.83 21.15
CA ASP A 886 14.18 -6.94 21.20
C ASP A 886 14.84 -5.76 20.48
N ALA A 887 15.70 -5.04 21.19
CA ALA A 887 16.33 -3.83 20.67
C ALA A 887 17.43 -4.14 19.65
N VAL A 888 17.43 -3.38 18.54
CA VAL A 888 18.60 -3.30 17.68
C VAL A 888 19.77 -2.76 18.49
N VAL A 889 20.81 -3.57 18.62
CA VAL A 889 21.95 -3.19 19.44
C VAL A 889 22.87 -2.27 18.66
N ALA A 890 23.20 -1.12 19.25
CA ALA A 890 24.14 -0.16 18.67
C ALA A 890 25.51 -0.79 18.36
N PRO A 891 26.26 -0.24 17.38
CA PRO A 891 27.57 -0.77 17.01
C PRO A 891 28.54 -0.79 18.19
N GLY A 892 29.12 -1.95 18.46
CA GLY A 892 30.12 -2.12 19.50
C GLY A 892 31.49 -1.57 19.09
N GLY A 893 32.23 -1.03 20.05
CA GLY A 893 33.67 -0.82 19.88
C GLY A 893 34.40 -2.17 19.87
N SER A 894 35.30 -2.38 18.91
CA SER A 894 36.32 -3.43 19.04
C SER A 894 37.60 -2.83 19.64
N GLY A 895 38.38 -3.67 20.31
CA GLY A 895 39.74 -3.38 20.72
C GLY A 895 40.68 -4.43 20.16
N VAL A 896 41.84 -4.00 19.66
CA VAL A 896 42.93 -4.88 19.29
C VAL A 896 44.20 -4.47 20.03
N SER A 897 44.90 -5.46 20.58
CA SER A 897 46.17 -5.27 21.26
C SER A 897 47.21 -6.25 20.75
N ILE A 898 48.45 -5.78 20.65
CA ILE A 898 49.60 -6.66 20.43
C ILE A 898 50.01 -7.22 21.80
N THR A 899 49.74 -8.50 22.02
CA THR A 899 49.93 -9.15 23.33
C THR A 899 51.31 -9.75 23.50
N SER A 900 51.96 -10.13 22.41
CA SER A 900 53.35 -10.57 22.45
C SER A 900 54.11 -10.26 21.17
N VAL A 901 55.36 -9.85 21.34
CA VAL A 901 56.34 -9.69 20.27
C VAL A 901 57.58 -10.45 20.68
N SER A 902 57.98 -11.44 19.90
CA SER A 902 59.20 -12.20 20.19
C SER A 902 60.45 -11.44 19.71
N PRO A 903 61.46 -11.20 20.56
CA PRO A 903 62.76 -10.70 20.11
C PRO A 903 63.39 -11.71 19.15
N VAL A 904 63.98 -11.22 18.06
CA VAL A 904 64.61 -12.09 17.06
C VAL A 904 66.03 -11.67 16.75
N THR A 905 66.83 -12.63 16.27
CA THR A 905 68.17 -12.35 15.75
C THR A 905 68.11 -12.47 14.24
N TYR A 906 68.66 -11.48 13.52
CA TYR A 906 68.68 -11.49 12.06
C TYR A 906 69.32 -12.79 11.52
N PRO A 907 68.74 -13.44 10.48
CA PRO A 907 67.63 -12.99 9.62
C PRO A 907 66.27 -13.61 9.97
N ALA A 908 66.04 -14.03 11.22
CA ALA A 908 64.78 -14.67 11.60
C ALA A 908 63.59 -13.71 11.49
N SER A 909 62.44 -14.24 11.07
CA SER A 909 61.15 -13.54 11.10
C SER A 909 60.66 -13.40 12.53
N ALA A 910 60.04 -12.27 12.86
CA ALA A 910 59.40 -12.09 14.17
C ALA A 910 57.98 -12.66 14.15
N SER A 911 57.56 -13.19 15.31
CA SER A 911 56.18 -13.58 15.56
C SER A 911 55.51 -12.52 16.41
N VAL A 912 54.39 -11.98 15.92
CA VAL A 912 53.59 -10.97 16.61
C VAL A 912 52.22 -11.59 16.88
N THR A 913 51.83 -11.69 18.15
CA THR A 913 50.50 -12.16 18.52
C THR A 913 49.62 -10.98 18.87
N VAL A 914 48.41 -10.98 18.33
CA VAL A 914 47.38 -9.99 18.60
C VAL A 914 46.20 -10.65 19.30
N ALA A 915 45.53 -9.88 20.16
CA ALA A 915 44.25 -10.25 20.72
C ALA A 915 43.23 -9.16 20.40
N ALA A 916 42.05 -9.56 19.96
CA ALA A 916 40.93 -8.72 19.63
C ALA A 916 39.71 -9.09 20.48
N SER A 917 39.05 -8.09 21.04
CA SER A 917 37.86 -8.25 21.88
C SER A 917 36.89 -7.10 21.72
N ASP A 918 35.66 -7.26 22.18
CA ASP A 918 34.74 -6.14 22.36
C ASP A 918 35.08 -5.33 23.63
N ALA A 919 34.26 -4.33 23.93
CA ALA A 919 34.38 -3.50 25.13
C ALA A 919 34.15 -4.28 26.45
N SER A 920 33.45 -5.41 26.42
CA SER A 920 33.23 -6.28 27.58
C SER A 920 34.40 -7.25 27.83
N GLY A 921 35.30 -7.38 26.85
CA GLY A 921 36.41 -8.32 26.86
C GLY A 921 36.09 -9.67 26.21
N ALA A 922 34.92 -9.83 25.60
CA ALA A 922 34.57 -11.01 24.82
C ALA A 922 35.39 -11.05 23.52
N SER A 923 35.87 -12.22 23.15
CA SER A 923 36.78 -12.39 22.01
C SER A 923 36.09 -12.14 20.67
N LEU A 924 36.73 -11.38 19.76
CA LEU A 924 36.19 -11.06 18.44
C LEU A 924 37.03 -11.64 17.31
N ASP A 925 36.36 -12.32 16.38
CA ASP A 925 36.97 -12.81 15.16
C ASP A 925 36.85 -11.80 14.01
N GLY A 926 37.85 -11.80 13.12
CA GLY A 926 38.03 -10.78 12.09
C GLY A 926 39.39 -10.87 11.41
N THR A 927 39.74 -9.85 10.64
CA THR A 927 41.03 -9.75 9.96
C THR A 927 41.94 -8.75 10.66
N VAL A 928 43.21 -9.08 10.84
CA VAL A 928 44.24 -8.17 11.36
C VAL A 928 45.30 -7.92 10.29
N GLU A 929 45.64 -6.65 10.11
CA GLU A 929 46.79 -6.20 9.32
C GLU A 929 47.82 -5.54 10.22
N LEU A 930 49.07 -5.99 10.16
CA LEU A 930 50.21 -5.33 10.80
C LEU A 930 50.85 -4.36 9.82
N THR A 931 50.98 -3.11 10.22
CA THR A 931 51.67 -2.08 9.44
C THR A 931 52.99 -1.66 10.10
N ALA A 932 54.03 -1.48 9.30
CA ALA A 932 55.29 -0.87 9.72
C ALA A 932 55.62 0.32 8.80
N GLY A 933 55.75 1.53 9.37
CA GLY A 933 55.99 2.74 8.56
C GLY A 933 54.88 3.02 7.54
N GLY A 934 53.63 2.64 7.83
CA GLY A 934 52.47 2.81 6.95
C GLY A 934 52.30 1.72 5.87
N THR A 935 53.19 0.73 5.81
CA THR A 935 53.08 -0.39 4.84
C THR A 935 52.64 -1.67 5.56
N VAL A 936 51.68 -2.42 5.00
CA VAL A 936 51.27 -3.74 5.53
C VAL A 936 52.43 -4.72 5.39
N VAL A 937 52.88 -5.28 6.52
CA VAL A 937 54.01 -6.23 6.61
C VAL A 937 53.59 -7.66 6.91
N ALA A 938 52.36 -7.86 7.43
CA ALA A 938 51.73 -9.16 7.61
C ALA A 938 50.22 -8.99 7.78
N SER A 939 49.43 -9.99 7.42
CA SER A 939 47.98 -10.03 7.68
C SER A 939 47.52 -11.46 8.00
N GLY A 940 46.38 -11.59 8.66
CA GLY A 940 45.76 -12.87 8.99
C GLY A 940 44.49 -12.71 9.81
N ALA A 941 43.74 -13.81 9.98
CA ALA A 941 42.47 -13.79 10.71
C ALA A 941 42.66 -14.14 12.20
N THR A 942 41.84 -13.53 13.06
CA THR A 942 41.69 -13.97 14.45
C THR A 942 40.74 -15.16 14.53
N SER A 943 41.04 -16.09 15.44
CA SER A 943 40.15 -17.18 15.83
C SER A 943 40.10 -17.25 17.36
N GLY A 944 38.90 -17.22 17.93
CA GLY A 944 38.72 -17.00 19.37
C GLY A 944 39.40 -15.71 19.85
N GLY A 945 39.36 -14.65 19.03
CA GLY A 945 39.93 -13.34 19.34
C GLY A 945 41.45 -13.27 19.25
N LYS A 946 42.15 -14.24 18.65
CA LYS A 946 43.62 -14.23 18.59
C LYS A 946 44.16 -14.57 17.22
N ALA A 947 45.23 -13.88 16.82
CA ALA A 947 46.01 -14.22 15.63
C ALA A 947 47.51 -14.14 15.93
N THR A 948 48.30 -15.00 15.30
CA THR A 948 49.76 -14.94 15.35
C THR A 948 50.29 -14.73 13.94
N LEU A 949 50.90 -13.58 13.73
CA LEU A 949 51.36 -13.09 12.43
C LEU A 949 52.88 -13.14 12.35
N THR A 950 53.40 -13.65 11.22
CA THR A 950 54.85 -13.72 10.98
C THR A 950 55.29 -12.52 10.16
N VAL A 951 56.25 -11.75 10.67
CA VAL A 951 56.81 -10.56 10.00
C VAL A 951 58.21 -10.90 9.46
N PRO A 952 58.36 -11.14 8.14
CA PRO A 952 59.64 -11.47 7.52
C PRO A 952 60.47 -10.22 7.21
N GLY A 953 61.72 -10.42 6.77
CA GLY A 953 62.52 -9.37 6.13
C GLY A 953 63.04 -8.26 7.06
N LEU A 954 62.96 -8.44 8.38
CA LEU A 954 63.39 -7.44 9.34
C LEU A 954 64.93 -7.26 9.35
N THR A 955 65.40 -6.03 9.55
CA THR A 955 66.82 -5.71 9.71
C THR A 955 67.17 -5.40 11.16
N PRO A 956 68.43 -5.54 11.61
CA PRO A 956 68.79 -5.24 12.99
C PRO A 956 68.51 -3.80 13.40
N GLY A 957 67.87 -3.63 14.55
CA GLY A 957 67.33 -2.36 15.02
C GLY A 957 65.98 -2.58 15.70
N THR A 958 65.22 -1.49 15.83
CA THR A 958 63.86 -1.53 16.35
C THR A 958 62.90 -1.13 15.24
N THR A 959 61.94 -2.01 14.93
CA THR A 959 60.85 -1.74 13.99
C THR A 959 59.54 -1.61 14.78
N SER A 960 58.85 -0.48 14.66
CA SER A 960 57.53 -0.29 15.27
C SER A 960 56.45 -0.86 14.37
N VAL A 961 55.53 -1.65 14.92
CA VAL A 961 54.36 -2.19 14.22
C VAL A 961 53.07 -1.79 14.92
N VAL A 962 52.02 -1.55 14.13
CA VAL A 962 50.65 -1.29 14.60
C VAL A 962 49.73 -2.34 13.98
N ALA A 963 48.85 -2.93 14.78
CA ALA A 963 47.81 -3.83 14.29
C ALA A 963 46.53 -3.05 14.03
N THR A 964 45.95 -3.19 12.83
CA THR A 964 44.60 -2.76 12.49
C THR A 964 43.70 -3.99 12.45
N PHE A 965 42.63 -4.00 13.21
CA PHE A 965 41.65 -5.09 13.26
C PHE A 965 40.35 -4.65 12.60
N THR A 966 39.87 -5.47 11.67
CA THR A 966 38.55 -5.37 11.04
C THR A 966 37.72 -6.57 11.48
N PRO A 967 36.71 -6.39 12.34
CA PRO A 967 35.84 -7.48 12.80
C PRO A 967 35.13 -8.20 11.64
N SER A 968 34.84 -9.49 11.80
CA SER A 968 34.05 -10.26 10.83
C SER A 968 32.58 -9.88 10.83
N SER A 969 32.04 -9.51 12.00
CA SER A 969 30.68 -8.98 12.13
C SER A 969 30.69 -7.46 11.91
N ALA A 970 29.77 -6.99 11.05
CA ALA A 970 29.57 -5.56 10.80
C ALA A 970 29.04 -4.79 12.03
N ARG A 971 28.64 -5.50 13.09
CA ARG A 971 28.24 -4.92 14.38
C ARG A 971 29.37 -4.20 15.12
N PHE A 972 30.63 -4.53 14.82
CA PHE A 972 31.77 -3.96 15.54
C PHE A 972 32.62 -3.06 14.63
N THR A 973 33.01 -1.91 15.18
CA THR A 973 33.89 -0.96 14.47
C THR A 973 35.33 -1.44 14.43
N ALA A 974 36.06 -1.11 13.36
CA ALA A 974 37.48 -1.42 13.24
C ALA A 974 38.31 -0.67 14.29
N SER A 975 39.39 -1.28 14.77
CA SER A 975 40.25 -0.71 15.81
C SER A 975 41.74 -0.83 15.48
N THR A 976 42.56 -0.02 16.14
CA THR A 976 44.01 -0.06 15.99
C THR A 976 44.69 -0.21 17.34
N SER A 977 45.77 -0.99 17.38
CA SER A 977 46.53 -1.21 18.59
C SER A 977 47.46 -0.03 18.90
N ALA A 978 47.88 0.09 20.16
CA ALA A 978 49.10 0.84 20.45
C ALA A 978 50.30 0.25 19.67
N PRO A 979 51.28 1.08 19.26
CA PRO A 979 52.47 0.59 18.57
C PRO A 979 53.30 -0.36 19.45
N ALA A 980 53.77 -1.46 18.88
CA ALA A 980 54.68 -2.40 19.53
C ALA A 980 56.03 -2.45 18.82
N ALA A 981 57.11 -2.55 19.61
CA ALA A 981 58.47 -2.56 19.10
C ALA A 981 58.97 -3.98 18.87
N ILE A 982 59.31 -4.33 17.63
CA ILE A 982 60.07 -5.52 17.29
C ILE A 982 61.57 -5.20 17.41
N SER A 983 62.24 -5.80 18.40
CA SER A 983 63.69 -5.69 18.55
C SER A 983 64.39 -6.81 17.80
N VAL A 984 65.24 -6.44 16.85
CA VAL A 984 66.03 -7.37 16.04
C VAL A 984 67.50 -7.21 16.37
N ALA A 985 68.06 -8.21 17.06
CA ALA A 985 69.48 -8.25 17.35
C ALA A 985 70.29 -8.57 16.09
N LYS A 986 71.51 -8.01 16.01
CA LYS A 986 72.46 -8.36 14.96
C LYS A 986 72.86 -9.84 15.05
N ALA A 987 73.05 -10.48 13.91
CA ALA A 987 73.47 -11.88 13.84
C ALA A 987 74.83 -12.08 14.54
N SER A 988 74.97 -13.15 15.30
CA SER A 988 76.21 -13.45 16.02
C SER A 988 77.24 -14.14 15.09
N PRO A 989 78.46 -13.60 14.95
CA PRO A 989 79.48 -14.23 14.11
C PRO A 989 80.14 -15.42 14.81
N ARG A 990 80.32 -16.52 14.08
CA ARG A 990 81.25 -17.60 14.46
C ARG A 990 82.61 -17.29 13.85
N LEU A 991 83.49 -16.70 14.66
CA LEU A 991 84.86 -16.40 14.29
C LEU A 991 85.82 -17.44 14.87
N THR A 992 86.67 -18.03 14.03
CA THR A 992 87.70 -18.99 14.47
C THR A 992 89.08 -18.54 14.02
N LEU A 993 90.05 -18.77 14.89
CA LEU A 993 91.46 -18.53 14.63
C LEU A 993 92.23 -19.82 14.88
N LYS A 994 92.97 -20.28 13.89
CA LYS A 994 93.93 -21.38 14.04
C LYS A 994 95.31 -20.86 13.67
N ALA A 995 96.29 -20.98 14.57
CA ALA A 995 97.66 -20.57 14.31
C ALA A 995 98.62 -21.74 14.55
N LYS A 996 99.50 -22.00 13.58
CA LYS A 996 100.56 -23.00 13.68
C LYS A 996 101.89 -22.38 13.23
N LYS A 997 103.00 -22.79 13.84
CA LYS A 997 104.34 -22.40 13.40
C LYS A 997 104.52 -22.80 11.92
N TRP A 998 105.06 -21.91 11.10
CA TRP A 998 105.35 -22.22 9.69
C TRP A 998 106.79 -22.75 9.54
N LYS A 999 107.06 -23.56 8.51
CA LYS A 999 108.39 -24.18 8.28
C LYS A 999 109.53 -23.16 8.07
N VAL A 1000 109.20 -21.88 7.82
CA VAL A 1000 110.15 -20.78 7.57
C VAL A 1000 110.37 -19.95 8.84
N ALA A 1001 111.63 -19.57 9.11
CA ALA A 1001 112.02 -18.77 10.28
C ALA A 1001 111.20 -17.47 10.43
N LYS A 1002 110.87 -17.12 11.68
CA LYS A 1002 110.10 -15.91 12.05
C LYS A 1002 108.69 -15.78 11.43
N LYS A 1003 108.02 -16.91 11.11
CA LYS A 1003 106.67 -16.90 10.52
C LYS A 1003 105.69 -17.88 11.17
N ALA A 1004 104.42 -17.48 11.28
CA ALA A 1004 103.29 -18.35 11.65
C ALA A 1004 102.27 -18.41 10.52
N ARG A 1005 101.70 -19.59 10.27
CA ARG A 1005 100.57 -19.76 9.37
C ARG A 1005 99.30 -19.64 10.20
N VAL A 1006 98.45 -18.70 9.84
CA VAL A 1006 97.22 -18.36 10.55
C VAL A 1006 96.04 -18.53 9.60
N THR A 1007 95.04 -19.31 10.02
CA THR A 1007 93.79 -19.49 9.30
C THR A 1007 92.68 -18.85 10.10
N VAL A 1008 91.98 -17.91 9.48
CA VAL A 1008 90.81 -17.25 10.05
C VAL A 1008 89.59 -17.73 9.27
N SER A 1009 88.55 -18.16 9.98
CA SER A 1009 87.25 -18.46 9.36
C SER A 1009 86.19 -17.60 10.02
N LEU A 1010 85.36 -16.96 9.20
CA LEU A 1010 84.22 -16.16 9.62
C LEU A 1010 82.97 -16.74 8.95
N SER A 1011 82.04 -17.24 9.77
CA SER A 1011 80.74 -17.71 9.31
C SER A 1011 79.64 -17.15 10.20
N VAL A 1012 78.54 -16.72 9.62
CA VAL A 1012 77.35 -16.28 10.34
C VAL A 1012 76.20 -17.17 9.87
N PRO A 1013 75.61 -18.01 10.74
CA PRO A 1013 74.50 -18.86 10.33
C PRO A 1013 73.37 -18.02 9.71
N GLY A 1014 72.91 -18.41 8.52
CA GLY A 1014 71.81 -17.73 7.80
C GLY A 1014 72.16 -16.40 7.12
N VAL A 1015 73.35 -15.83 7.32
CA VAL A 1015 73.73 -14.52 6.74
C VAL A 1015 75.03 -14.62 5.93
N PRO A 1016 75.00 -14.38 4.60
CA PRO A 1016 76.20 -14.39 3.76
C PRO A 1016 77.14 -13.21 4.12
N THR A 1017 78.02 -13.42 5.10
CA THR A 1017 78.85 -12.35 5.69
C THR A 1017 80.32 -12.53 5.35
N GLY A 1018 80.86 -11.62 4.53
CA GLY A 1018 82.30 -11.41 4.37
C GLY A 1018 82.76 -10.17 5.14
N GLY A 1019 84.04 -10.12 5.54
CA GLY A 1019 84.54 -8.97 6.28
C GLY A 1019 86.02 -8.99 6.61
N SER A 1020 86.53 -7.81 6.99
CA SER A 1020 87.89 -7.62 7.47
C SER A 1020 88.02 -8.08 8.92
N VAL A 1021 88.87 -9.08 9.15
CA VAL A 1021 89.23 -9.59 10.48
C VAL A 1021 90.63 -9.12 10.84
N VAL A 1022 90.74 -8.39 11.94
CA VAL A 1022 92.03 -7.91 12.47
C VAL A 1022 92.64 -8.99 13.36
N VAL A 1023 93.82 -9.46 13.00
CA VAL A 1023 94.63 -10.34 13.86
C VAL A 1023 95.58 -9.48 14.67
N THR A 1024 95.50 -9.60 15.99
CA THR A 1024 96.38 -8.94 16.95
C THR A 1024 97.29 -9.95 17.64
N ASP A 1025 98.45 -9.51 18.12
CA ASP A 1025 99.36 -10.24 18.98
C ASP A 1025 99.59 -9.44 20.25
N LYS A 1026 99.21 -10.00 21.41
CA LYS A 1026 99.28 -9.31 22.72
C LYS A 1026 98.65 -7.90 22.68
N GLY A 1027 97.54 -7.75 21.95
CA GLY A 1027 96.81 -6.49 21.82
C GLY A 1027 97.29 -5.54 20.72
N ARG A 1028 98.42 -5.79 20.06
CA ARG A 1028 98.87 -4.97 18.90
C ARG A 1028 98.46 -5.61 17.58
N THR A 1029 97.92 -4.82 16.66
CA THR A 1029 97.55 -5.28 15.31
C THR A 1029 98.78 -5.78 14.55
N VAL A 1030 98.69 -7.01 14.02
CA VAL A 1030 99.76 -7.62 13.20
C VAL A 1030 99.35 -7.73 11.74
N LYS A 1031 98.06 -7.98 11.45
CA LYS A 1031 97.55 -8.02 10.08
C LYS A 1031 96.02 -7.93 10.04
N THR A 1032 95.48 -7.25 9.04
CA THR A 1032 94.05 -7.32 8.69
C THR A 1032 93.85 -8.30 7.54
N ILE A 1033 92.87 -9.20 7.67
CA ILE A 1033 92.58 -10.28 6.72
C ILE A 1033 91.12 -10.19 6.30
N TYR A 1034 90.85 -9.94 5.03
CA TYR A 1034 89.50 -10.02 4.49
C TYR A 1034 89.09 -11.47 4.25
N VAL A 1035 88.02 -11.94 4.86
CA VAL A 1035 87.45 -13.30 4.69
C VAL A 1035 86.16 -13.18 3.89
N LYS A 1036 86.03 -13.90 2.77
CA LYS A 1036 84.77 -13.96 2.00
C LYS A 1036 83.73 -14.79 2.76
N ALA A 1037 82.44 -14.51 2.56
CA ALA A 1037 81.36 -15.26 3.17
C ALA A 1037 81.51 -16.78 2.97
N GLY A 1038 81.27 -17.57 4.03
CA GLY A 1038 81.33 -19.04 3.99
C GLY A 1038 82.73 -19.63 3.79
N SER A 1039 83.79 -18.81 3.77
CA SER A 1039 85.16 -19.26 3.51
C SER A 1039 86.07 -19.15 4.74
N SER A 1040 87.23 -19.80 4.67
CA SER A 1040 88.34 -19.53 5.57
C SER A 1040 89.52 -18.98 4.77
N ARG A 1041 90.30 -18.09 5.36
CA ARG A 1041 91.49 -17.52 4.73
C ARG A 1041 92.72 -17.82 5.55
N THR A 1042 93.65 -18.52 4.93
CA THR A 1042 94.98 -18.79 5.49
C THR A 1042 95.98 -17.76 4.99
N VAL A 1043 96.70 -17.12 5.91
CA VAL A 1043 97.79 -16.21 5.60
C VAL A 1043 99.02 -16.54 6.44
N THR A 1044 100.18 -16.08 6.00
CA THR A 1044 101.41 -16.16 6.78
C THR A 1044 101.67 -14.81 7.45
N LEU A 1045 101.91 -14.81 8.77
CA LEU A 1045 102.29 -13.66 9.57
C LEU A 1045 103.79 -13.70 9.87
N LYS A 1046 104.49 -12.58 9.75
CA LYS A 1046 105.86 -12.42 10.25
C LYS A 1046 105.77 -12.05 11.73
N LEU A 1047 106.36 -12.86 12.60
CA LEU A 1047 106.36 -12.67 14.06
C LEU A 1047 107.80 -12.75 14.57
N LYS A 1048 108.15 -11.93 15.57
CA LYS A 1048 109.48 -11.95 16.20
C LYS A 1048 109.70 -13.30 16.93
N LYS A 1049 110.92 -13.59 17.38
CA LYS A 1049 111.20 -14.78 18.20
C LYS A 1049 110.51 -14.62 19.57
N GLY A 1050 109.75 -15.62 20.02
CA GLY A 1050 109.02 -15.58 21.30
C GLY A 1050 107.66 -16.28 21.31
N THR A 1051 106.95 -16.18 22.44
CA THR A 1051 105.57 -16.64 22.59
C THR A 1051 104.61 -15.51 22.23
N HIS A 1052 103.77 -15.77 21.24
CA HIS A 1052 102.74 -14.86 20.73
C HIS A 1052 101.36 -15.32 21.19
N GLN A 1053 100.47 -14.36 21.45
CA GLN A 1053 99.07 -14.62 21.79
C GLN A 1053 98.20 -13.95 20.73
N LEU A 1054 97.81 -14.73 19.72
CA LEU A 1054 97.07 -14.21 18.58
C LEU A 1054 95.57 -14.20 18.88
N ARG A 1055 94.89 -13.08 18.59
CA ARG A 1055 93.43 -12.99 18.59
C ARG A 1055 92.96 -12.47 17.25
N ALA A 1056 91.83 -12.97 16.77
CA ALA A 1056 91.16 -12.43 15.61
C ALA A 1056 89.91 -11.67 16.08
N THR A 1057 89.73 -10.46 15.57
CA THR A 1057 88.59 -9.60 15.88
C THR A 1057 87.94 -9.16 14.58
N PHE A 1058 86.64 -9.44 14.47
CA PHE A 1058 85.76 -8.91 13.43
C PHE A 1058 84.95 -7.77 14.04
N SER A 1059 84.95 -6.61 13.41
CA SER A 1059 84.27 -5.40 13.91
C SER A 1059 82.75 -5.43 13.76
N GLY A 1060 82.18 -6.41 13.05
CA GLY A 1060 80.76 -6.42 12.70
C GLY A 1060 80.44 -5.54 11.49
N ASN A 1061 79.15 -5.46 11.15
CA ASN A 1061 78.57 -4.53 10.17
C ASN A 1061 77.14 -4.14 10.58
N GLY A 1062 76.32 -3.60 9.66
CA GLY A 1062 74.91 -3.27 9.91
C GLY A 1062 74.06 -4.49 10.33
N LEU A 1063 74.38 -5.68 9.82
CA LEU A 1063 73.59 -6.91 9.99
C LEU A 1063 74.16 -7.86 11.06
N VAL A 1064 75.46 -7.78 11.34
CA VAL A 1064 76.21 -8.77 12.13
C VAL A 1064 76.99 -8.09 13.26
N ALA A 1065 76.90 -8.67 14.46
CA ALA A 1065 77.59 -8.18 15.65
C ALA A 1065 79.13 -8.31 15.52
N PRO A 1066 79.92 -7.53 16.29
CA PRO A 1066 81.35 -7.77 16.41
C PRO A 1066 81.63 -9.12 17.09
N GLY A 1067 82.78 -9.72 16.80
CA GLY A 1067 83.20 -10.99 17.40
C GLY A 1067 84.71 -11.07 17.58
N THR A 1068 85.16 -11.64 18.69
CA THR A 1068 86.59 -11.84 18.97
C THR A 1068 86.87 -13.27 19.40
N THR A 1069 87.94 -13.87 18.89
CA THR A 1069 88.33 -15.24 19.27
C THR A 1069 89.03 -15.26 20.63
N LYS A 1070 89.02 -16.44 21.29
CA LYS A 1070 90.00 -16.74 22.33
C LYS A 1070 91.43 -16.61 21.77
N ALA A 1071 92.40 -16.29 22.64
CA ALA A 1071 93.80 -16.18 22.23
C ALA A 1071 94.38 -17.55 21.86
N VAL A 1072 95.02 -17.63 20.70
CA VAL A 1072 95.76 -18.80 20.26
C VAL A 1072 97.24 -18.55 20.49
N LYS A 1073 97.87 -19.39 21.33
CA LYS A 1073 99.30 -19.32 21.60
C LYS A 1073 100.08 -19.96 20.45
N VAL A 1074 101.06 -19.25 19.91
CA VAL A 1074 102.05 -19.80 18.98
C VAL A 1074 103.44 -19.38 19.39
N ARG A 1075 104.36 -20.34 19.49
CA ARG A 1075 105.75 -20.09 19.88
C ARG A 1075 106.65 -20.13 18.65
N ILE A 1076 107.31 -19.01 18.37
CA ILE A 1076 108.30 -18.86 17.29
C ILE A 1076 109.67 -19.00 17.93
N ARG A 1077 110.38 -20.08 17.56
CA ARG A 1077 111.75 -20.35 18.03
C ARG A 1077 112.77 -19.57 17.23
#